data_AF-A0A235B8G2-F1
#
_entry.id   AF-A0A235B8G2-F1
#
_cell.length_a   1.000
_cell.length_b   1.000
_cell.length_c   1.000
_cell.angle_alpha   90.00
_cell.angle_beta   90.00
_cell.angle_gamma   90.00
#
_symmetry.space_group_name_H-M   'P 1'
#
loop_
_entity.id
_entity.type
_entity.pdbx_description
1 polymer ?
#
loop_
_entity_poly.entity_id
_entity_poly.type
_entity_poly.pdbx_seq_one_letter_code
_entity_poly.pdbx_strand_id
1 'polypeptide(L)'
;MTLEKLFILDRNEQVQAVLSNRGAACPFYDAVHKEQMNGENSLEFTVPTNSVDSQYVVEENLVLFKDLDLDYQLFVIKEMEDEHGGGLYKRVYCEHASSELLYFVVKDKRPTEQSASFMLGEVLSGTRWEVGTVEPQTLASATFYYQNVSACIADIVNLFGGEVRYRVEFLGSQVIGRYVDILEQRGDRRGKRFVYGKDVKGIRRTVDTTGLATAVIGRGKGVENEEGTGYGRKLSFKDVEWSVDNGDPVDKPLGQEWVGDPAARDKFGFPDGDGGYLHRTITVDFEDEDDPERLLEFSWDHLQTVKAPLVSYEMDVVDLEKAAGYEHESVRLGDTVIVIDRTFTPELRVEARVIEIERNLLRPEDNKVVLGSFVEPYKVDDKFREVEERVKDRTVPTSILDGVIDAIQNEIHSGNGTVRSTWEGFINYDKPPEQGPEKFIKMVDGKLMLGKIVGGEEEVGTFIDGNIVYADLIAAGTMLANRIKGGKMALGGDGVFGELFFYDSQERITMAFNGETGSVNRLKAGELTSPNVPTRSTPKQEAGTVHLYVNPNSGNDVNGNGSSSSPFRTIQRAVDEVPDICDADFHIHADESGEQLFFYEHLVIRGKDGDGSIRFTLGTSDFIGWVRISGADIKLLFNGGRWKHDGTSHPRNEGAPYSVFHIIRSDSVLMQNCTIVADKGYYGVAGSQSSYIEIRNGSIHRAQRSGAVAQRGAVVYLYDVQGKENGLDSSGEGYGAYARTGGTIVISGSDGSNPYCPEGVNGYANAGHTGQLNANSDGNFRTGSANPISAPNEELLSFQATDFESWRFGMLGKSYDGGTADDGYGWHQGFYQGSNYYPHLDEDGDLSADSWGASHVGFCWFGDNYSGSNSFSSLLDGRDIVEVRLRVRRNSRHGRDIPNELKVWTHQYSPTRNEPGDWDPTTDSAVDLTNGTVVGSYEYGEEKSFDLPHAFGDYLQNNPTSAGIAIFHEDYTQSFEVKDYTVTLEVIVA
;
A
#
# COMPACT_ATOMS: atom_id res chain seq x y z
N MET A 1 -11.01 2.64 20.51
CA MET A 1 -10.69 4.09 20.41
C MET A 1 -11.92 4.92 20.75
N THR A 2 -11.81 5.90 21.64
CA THR A 2 -12.75 7.04 21.72
C THR A 2 -12.44 8.00 20.57
N LEU A 3 -13.42 8.72 20.03
CA LEU A 3 -13.16 9.66 18.94
C LEU A 3 -12.18 10.72 19.42
N GLU A 4 -11.00 10.82 18.78
CA GLU A 4 -9.98 11.78 19.21
C GLU A 4 -10.00 13.08 18.41
N LYS A 5 -10.52 13.07 17.17
CA LYS A 5 -10.40 14.19 16.22
C LYS A 5 -11.63 14.36 15.31
N LEU A 6 -12.03 15.61 15.08
CA LEU A 6 -12.93 16.00 13.98
C LEU A 6 -12.14 16.84 12.98
N PHE A 7 -12.12 16.46 11.70
CA PHE A 7 -11.51 17.26 10.65
C PHE A 7 -12.55 18.23 10.11
N ILE A 8 -12.20 19.51 10.04
CA ILE A 8 -13.02 20.56 9.42
C ILE A 8 -12.44 20.84 8.04
N LEU A 9 -13.24 20.65 7.00
CA LEU A 9 -12.85 20.90 5.61
C LEU A 9 -13.66 22.08 5.07
N ASP A 10 -13.08 22.83 4.13
CA ASP A 10 -13.82 23.83 3.38
C ASP A 10 -14.74 23.17 2.34
N ARG A 11 -15.52 23.99 1.64
CA ARG A 11 -16.40 23.55 0.54
C ARG A 11 -15.65 22.91 -0.65
N ASN A 12 -14.34 23.08 -0.73
CA ASN A 12 -13.49 22.43 -1.74
C ASN A 12 -12.83 21.15 -1.19
N GLU A 13 -13.31 20.66 -0.04
CA GLU A 13 -12.85 19.43 0.62
C GLU A 13 -11.36 19.50 1.00
N GLN A 14 -10.87 20.71 1.29
CA GLN A 14 -9.53 20.93 1.83
C GLN A 14 -9.60 21.10 3.34
N VAL A 15 -8.80 20.31 4.07
CA VAL A 15 -8.73 20.39 5.54
C VAL A 15 -8.26 21.77 5.99
N GLN A 16 -9.10 22.47 6.75
CA GLN A 16 -8.84 23.78 7.33
C GLN A 16 -8.41 23.68 8.80
N ALA A 17 -8.98 22.73 9.55
CA ALA A 17 -8.67 22.54 10.96
C ALA A 17 -8.89 21.10 11.42
N VAL A 18 -8.29 20.77 12.56
CA VAL A 18 -8.48 19.49 13.25
C VAL A 18 -8.85 19.78 14.70
N LEU A 19 -10.12 19.59 15.05
CA LEU A 19 -10.61 19.72 16.42
C LEU A 19 -10.16 18.51 17.23
N SER A 20 -9.73 18.72 18.48
CA SER A 20 -9.21 17.66 19.35
C SER A 20 -9.33 18.06 20.81
N ASN A 21 -9.69 17.09 21.66
CA ASN A 21 -9.74 17.25 23.12
C ASN A 21 -8.38 17.04 23.81
N ARG A 22 -7.29 16.94 23.02
CA ARG A 22 -5.90 16.85 23.50
C ARG A 22 -5.08 18.06 23.06
N GLY A 23 -4.20 18.50 23.94
CA GLY A 23 -3.23 19.55 23.65
C GLY A 23 -3.85 20.94 23.55
N ALA A 24 -3.33 21.77 22.64
CA ALA A 24 -3.75 23.15 22.43
C ALA A 24 -4.75 23.33 21.27
N ALA A 25 -5.18 22.24 20.63
CA ALA A 25 -6.18 22.27 19.55
C ALA A 25 -7.55 22.69 20.09
N CYS A 26 -8.43 23.18 19.20
CA CYS A 26 -9.79 23.51 19.57
C CYS A 26 -10.54 22.28 20.12
N PRO A 27 -10.98 22.29 21.39
CA PRO A 27 -11.74 21.19 21.94
C PRO A 27 -13.16 21.19 21.40
N PHE A 28 -13.79 20.02 21.43
CA PHE A 28 -15.20 19.84 21.10
C PHE A 28 -15.90 19.04 22.19
N TYR A 29 -17.18 19.35 22.40
CA TYR A 29 -18.02 18.81 23.45
C TYR A 29 -19.31 18.27 22.87
N ASP A 30 -20.01 17.42 23.62
CA ASP A 30 -21.35 16.93 23.28
C ASP A 30 -21.47 16.42 21.83
N ALA A 31 -20.45 15.71 21.36
CA ALA A 31 -20.42 15.16 20.01
C ALA A 31 -21.29 13.90 19.91
N VAL A 32 -22.41 14.03 19.22
CA VAL A 32 -23.42 12.98 19.06
C VAL A 32 -23.62 12.68 17.59
N HIS A 33 -23.29 11.45 17.17
CA HIS A 33 -23.56 10.93 15.84
C HIS A 33 -24.81 10.05 15.88
N LYS A 34 -25.85 10.46 15.17
CA LYS A 34 -27.10 9.71 15.04
C LYS A 34 -27.16 9.06 13.67
N GLU A 35 -27.46 7.76 13.65
CA GLU A 35 -27.61 6.99 12.42
C GLU A 35 -28.87 6.12 12.49
N GLN A 36 -29.76 6.28 11.51
CA GLN A 36 -31.03 5.56 11.40
C GLN A 36 -31.07 4.74 10.10
N MET A 37 -31.64 3.53 10.18
CA MET A 37 -31.83 2.65 9.02
C MET A 37 -32.70 3.33 7.98
N ASN A 38 -32.20 3.44 6.75
CA ASN A 38 -32.87 4.10 5.61
C ASN A 38 -33.39 5.53 5.95
N GLY A 39 -32.74 6.22 6.88
CA GLY A 39 -33.25 7.48 7.41
C GLY A 39 -32.16 8.49 7.75
N GLU A 40 -32.35 9.18 8.86
CA GLU A 40 -31.50 10.28 9.31
C GLU A 40 -30.05 9.82 9.59
N ASN A 41 -29.08 10.59 9.11
CA ASN A 41 -27.68 10.48 9.50
C ASN A 41 -27.16 11.90 9.79
N SER A 42 -26.93 12.20 11.06
CA SER A 42 -26.63 13.56 11.55
C SER A 42 -25.56 13.57 12.62
N LEU A 43 -24.85 14.69 12.73
CA LEU A 43 -23.82 14.93 13.73
C LEU A 43 -24.09 16.26 14.43
N GLU A 44 -24.22 16.23 15.75
CA GLU A 44 -24.28 17.43 16.59
C GLU A 44 -23.00 17.53 17.43
N PHE A 45 -22.41 18.72 17.57
CA PHE A 45 -21.30 18.95 18.49
C PHE A 45 -21.20 20.42 18.92
N THR A 46 -20.44 20.70 19.97
CA THR A 46 -20.22 22.05 20.50
C THR A 46 -18.74 22.40 20.53
N VAL A 47 -18.36 23.62 20.15
CA VAL A 47 -16.98 24.14 20.23
C VAL A 47 -16.94 25.47 20.98
N PRO A 48 -15.83 25.84 21.62
CA PRO A 48 -15.69 27.18 22.20
C PRO A 48 -15.45 28.22 21.08
N THR A 49 -16.06 29.41 21.18
CA THR A 49 -15.93 30.45 20.12
C THR A 49 -14.67 31.31 20.25
N ASN A 50 -13.91 31.14 21.32
CA ASN A 50 -12.65 31.86 21.56
C ASN A 50 -11.39 31.10 21.07
N SER A 51 -11.57 29.95 20.41
CA SER A 51 -10.49 29.19 19.81
C SER A 51 -10.21 29.65 18.38
N VAL A 52 -8.94 29.68 17.96
CA VAL A 52 -8.55 30.07 16.60
C VAL A 52 -9.22 29.18 15.55
N ASP A 53 -9.32 27.88 15.79
CA ASP A 53 -9.89 26.97 14.78
C ASP A 53 -11.42 27.06 14.69
N SER A 54 -12.08 27.65 15.71
CA SER A 54 -13.54 27.84 15.69
C SER A 54 -14.02 28.77 14.57
N GLN A 55 -13.10 29.55 13.98
CA GLN A 55 -13.34 30.36 12.79
C GLN A 55 -13.59 29.54 11.52
N TYR A 56 -13.17 28.27 11.49
CA TYR A 56 -13.38 27.36 10.34
C TYR A 56 -14.65 26.53 10.49
N VAL A 57 -15.26 26.53 11.68
CA VAL A 57 -16.58 25.94 11.95
C VAL A 57 -17.62 26.96 11.52
N VAL A 58 -17.90 26.98 10.21
CA VAL A 58 -18.81 27.90 9.54
C VAL A 58 -19.80 27.12 8.68
N GLU A 59 -20.86 27.79 8.23
CA GLU A 59 -21.90 27.20 7.40
C GLU A 59 -21.31 26.57 6.11
N GLU A 60 -21.89 25.43 5.70
CA GLU A 60 -21.50 24.68 4.50
C GLU A 60 -20.07 24.10 4.49
N ASN A 61 -19.26 24.34 5.52
CA ASN A 61 -18.03 23.58 5.71
C ASN A 61 -18.36 22.14 6.14
N LEU A 62 -17.41 21.25 5.91
CA LEU A 62 -17.58 19.82 6.12
C LEU A 62 -16.91 19.37 7.41
N VAL A 63 -17.49 18.37 8.07
CA VAL A 63 -16.95 17.69 9.23
C VAL A 63 -16.73 16.23 8.89
N LEU A 64 -15.49 15.77 9.00
CA LEU A 64 -15.11 14.39 8.72
C LEU A 64 -14.58 13.73 9.98
N PHE A 65 -15.02 12.52 10.26
CA PHE A 65 -14.43 11.67 11.28
C PHE A 65 -14.46 10.20 10.89
N LYS A 66 -13.70 9.39 11.62
CA LYS A 66 -13.62 7.94 11.42
C LYS A 66 -14.48 7.24 12.46
N ASP A 67 -15.45 6.45 12.04
CA ASP A 67 -16.35 5.73 12.94
C ASP A 67 -15.68 4.49 13.58
N LEU A 68 -16.46 3.70 14.32
CA LEU A 68 -15.97 2.52 15.02
C LEU A 68 -15.54 1.38 14.09
N ASP A 69 -16.04 1.34 12.86
CA ASP A 69 -15.70 0.33 11.85
C ASP A 69 -14.58 0.78 10.93
N LEU A 70 -13.93 1.90 11.28
CA LEU A 70 -12.87 2.51 10.51
C LEU A 70 -13.32 3.09 9.17
N ASP A 71 -14.62 3.34 9.00
CA ASP A 71 -15.18 4.03 7.84
C ASP A 71 -15.20 5.55 8.08
N TYR A 72 -15.00 6.30 7.00
CA TYR A 72 -15.04 7.76 7.04
C TYR A 72 -16.48 8.25 6.88
N GLN A 73 -16.94 9.02 7.87
CA GLN A 73 -18.23 9.69 7.87
C GLN A 73 -18.04 11.18 7.59
N LEU A 74 -18.73 11.69 6.56
CA LEU A 74 -18.62 13.07 6.10
C LEU A 74 -19.96 13.78 6.30
N PHE A 75 -19.94 14.93 6.97
CA PHE A 75 -21.10 15.75 7.26
C PHE A 75 -20.91 17.18 6.77
N VAL A 76 -22.00 17.88 6.47
CA VAL A 76 -22.05 19.30 6.07
C VAL A 76 -22.65 20.08 7.23
N ILE A 77 -22.00 21.18 7.66
CA ILE A 77 -22.53 22.09 8.68
C ILE A 77 -23.73 22.83 8.10
N LYS A 78 -24.90 22.67 8.73
CA LYS A 78 -26.15 23.30 8.29
C LYS A 78 -26.65 24.37 9.24
N GLU A 79 -26.54 24.14 10.54
CA GLU A 79 -26.97 25.11 11.54
C GLU A 79 -25.89 25.35 12.59
N MET A 80 -25.84 26.60 13.08
CA MET A 80 -24.93 27.01 14.13
C MET A 80 -25.63 27.98 15.08
N GLU A 81 -25.45 27.76 16.38
CA GLU A 81 -25.96 28.66 17.42
C GLU A 81 -24.80 29.13 18.31
N ASP A 82 -24.50 30.43 18.26
CA ASP A 82 -23.55 31.05 19.18
C ASP A 82 -24.24 31.45 20.49
N GLU A 83 -23.82 30.86 21.61
CA GLU A 83 -24.36 31.10 22.94
C GLU A 83 -23.33 31.84 23.82
N HIS A 84 -23.76 32.96 24.41
CA HIS A 84 -22.99 33.72 25.39
C HIS A 84 -23.72 33.68 26.74
N GLY A 85 -23.25 32.80 27.63
CA GLY A 85 -23.80 32.58 28.98
C GLY A 85 -22.70 32.44 30.02
N GLY A 86 -22.61 31.26 30.66
CA GLY A 86 -21.49 30.90 31.56
C GLY A 86 -20.16 30.67 30.85
N GLY A 87 -20.15 30.73 29.51
CA GLY A 87 -19.00 30.67 28.62
C GLY A 87 -19.40 31.10 27.20
N LEU A 88 -18.46 30.99 26.27
CA LEU A 88 -18.61 31.33 24.86
C LEU A 88 -18.57 30.05 24.02
N TYR A 89 -19.73 29.59 23.56
CA TYR A 89 -19.87 28.30 22.88
C TYR A 89 -20.64 28.45 21.56
N LYS A 90 -20.32 27.59 20.60
CA LYS A 90 -21.02 27.42 19.34
C LYS A 90 -21.52 25.99 19.26
N ARG A 91 -22.84 25.80 19.20
CA ARG A 91 -23.46 24.51 18.88
C ARG A 91 -23.58 24.37 17.38
N VAL A 92 -23.31 23.19 16.87
CA VAL A 92 -23.23 22.89 15.45
C VAL A 92 -24.09 21.68 15.17
N TYR A 93 -25.00 21.80 14.21
CA TYR A 93 -25.75 20.69 13.64
C TYR A 93 -25.28 20.45 12.21
N CYS A 94 -25.01 19.19 11.90
CA CYS A 94 -24.55 18.76 10.60
C CYS A 94 -25.41 17.62 10.07
N GLU A 95 -25.66 17.65 8.76
CA GLU A 95 -26.28 16.54 8.04
C GLU A 95 -25.22 15.74 7.30
N HIS A 96 -25.43 14.44 7.12
CA HIS A 96 -24.53 13.64 6.31
C HIS A 96 -24.41 14.21 4.89
N ALA A 97 -23.23 14.10 4.27
CA ALA A 97 -22.94 14.68 2.95
C ALA A 97 -23.87 14.18 1.84
N SER A 98 -24.55 13.05 2.04
CA SER A 98 -25.58 12.55 1.12
C SER A 98 -26.81 13.46 1.04
N SER A 99 -27.00 14.41 1.97
CA SER A 99 -28.09 15.39 1.88
C SER A 99 -27.96 16.28 0.63
N GLU A 100 -26.77 16.37 0.01
CA GLU A 100 -26.62 17.04 -1.29
C GLU A 100 -27.52 16.43 -2.38
N LEU A 101 -27.84 15.13 -2.30
CA LEU A 101 -28.71 14.41 -3.24
C LEU A 101 -30.16 14.91 -3.24
N LEU A 102 -30.60 15.63 -2.20
CA LEU A 102 -31.91 16.28 -2.15
C LEU A 102 -32.03 17.43 -3.17
N TYR A 103 -30.91 18.00 -3.60
CA TYR A 103 -30.88 19.18 -4.47
C TYR A 103 -30.67 18.84 -5.96
N PHE A 104 -30.46 17.56 -6.30
CA PHE A 104 -30.39 17.10 -7.68
C PHE A 104 -31.75 16.54 -8.11
N VAL A 105 -32.25 16.94 -9.28
CA VAL A 105 -33.57 16.55 -9.78
C VAL A 105 -33.45 15.62 -10.98
N VAL A 106 -34.10 14.46 -10.89
CA VAL A 106 -34.34 13.54 -12.00
C VAL A 106 -35.60 13.99 -12.73
N LYS A 107 -35.46 14.38 -14.00
CA LYS A 107 -36.57 14.95 -14.79
C LYS A 107 -37.53 13.88 -15.30
N ASP A 108 -37.05 12.94 -16.10
CA ASP A 108 -37.83 11.83 -16.63
C ASP A 108 -36.89 10.65 -16.93
N LYS A 109 -37.01 9.58 -16.16
CA LYS A 109 -36.34 8.29 -16.38
C LYS A 109 -37.33 7.16 -16.16
N ARG A 110 -37.45 6.26 -17.12
CA ARG A 110 -38.43 5.15 -17.11
C ARG A 110 -37.78 3.82 -17.41
N PRO A 111 -36.88 3.34 -16.53
CA PRO A 111 -36.27 2.02 -16.70
C PRO A 111 -37.37 0.94 -16.73
N THR A 112 -37.30 0.04 -17.72
CA THR A 112 -38.21 -1.09 -17.89
C THR A 112 -37.43 -2.40 -17.75
N GLU A 113 -37.85 -3.26 -16.85
CA GLU A 113 -37.21 -4.55 -16.52
C GLU A 113 -35.69 -4.43 -16.29
N GLN A 114 -35.29 -3.49 -15.42
CA GLN A 114 -33.88 -3.22 -15.09
C GLN A 114 -33.56 -3.59 -13.64
N SER A 115 -32.28 -3.77 -13.34
CA SER A 115 -31.78 -4.05 -11.99
C SER A 115 -31.70 -2.79 -11.12
N ALA A 116 -31.67 -2.98 -9.80
CA ALA A 116 -31.46 -1.90 -8.83
C ALA A 116 -30.17 -1.10 -9.13
N SER A 117 -29.09 -1.79 -9.53
CA SER A 117 -27.81 -1.16 -9.87
C SER A 117 -27.93 -0.25 -11.09
N PHE A 118 -28.65 -0.69 -12.13
CA PHE A 118 -28.89 0.14 -13.32
C PHE A 118 -29.72 1.38 -12.97
N MET A 119 -30.82 1.20 -12.23
CA MET A 119 -31.67 2.31 -11.82
C MET A 119 -30.93 3.30 -10.92
N LEU A 120 -30.09 2.80 -10.00
CA LEU A 120 -29.26 3.64 -9.13
C LEU A 120 -28.26 4.47 -9.94
N GLY A 121 -27.56 3.85 -10.91
CA GLY A 121 -26.64 4.55 -11.80
C GLY A 121 -27.35 5.62 -12.63
N GLU A 122 -28.57 5.33 -13.09
CA GLU A 122 -29.40 6.28 -13.79
C GLU A 122 -29.77 7.48 -12.91
N VAL A 123 -30.21 7.29 -11.66
CA VAL A 123 -30.64 8.42 -10.82
C VAL A 123 -29.46 9.22 -10.25
N LEU A 124 -28.30 8.59 -10.05
CA LEU A 124 -27.08 9.26 -9.60
C LEU A 124 -26.36 10.04 -10.72
N SER A 125 -26.72 9.80 -11.99
CA SER A 125 -26.10 10.45 -13.14
C SER A 125 -26.15 11.99 -13.03
N GLY A 126 -24.98 12.62 -13.05
CA GLY A 126 -24.83 14.07 -12.92
C GLY A 126 -24.62 14.57 -11.50
N THR A 127 -24.58 13.66 -10.52
CA THR A 127 -24.08 13.93 -9.16
C THR A 127 -22.60 13.52 -9.04
N ARG A 128 -22.00 13.74 -7.87
CA ARG A 128 -20.65 13.25 -7.54
C ARG A 128 -20.67 11.92 -6.78
N TRP A 129 -21.83 11.27 -6.70
CA TRP A 129 -22.02 9.97 -6.06
C TRP A 129 -22.03 8.88 -7.12
N GLU A 130 -21.38 7.76 -6.80
CA GLU A 130 -21.27 6.60 -7.67
C GLU A 130 -22.06 5.41 -7.10
N VAL A 131 -22.41 4.47 -7.97
CA VAL A 131 -23.01 3.20 -7.56
C VAL A 131 -21.95 2.39 -6.82
N GLY A 132 -22.25 2.02 -5.58
CA GLY A 132 -21.42 1.12 -4.80
C GLY A 132 -21.87 -0.34 -4.91
N THR A 133 -21.92 -1.03 -3.78
CA THR A 133 -22.38 -2.42 -3.68
C THR A 133 -23.89 -2.47 -3.76
N VAL A 134 -24.43 -3.19 -4.75
CA VAL A 134 -25.88 -3.40 -4.90
C VAL A 134 -26.15 -4.90 -4.92
N GLU A 135 -26.77 -5.40 -3.85
CA GLU A 135 -27.02 -6.82 -3.64
C GLU A 135 -28.33 -7.33 -4.25
N PRO A 136 -29.47 -6.59 -4.22
CA PRO A 136 -30.70 -7.05 -4.85
C PRO A 136 -30.52 -7.33 -6.36
N GLN A 137 -30.87 -8.55 -6.79
CA GLN A 137 -30.68 -9.04 -8.18
C GLN A 137 -31.97 -9.12 -9.02
N THR A 138 -33.12 -8.73 -8.47
CA THR A 138 -34.39 -8.77 -9.21
C THR A 138 -34.44 -7.68 -10.29
N LEU A 139 -35.33 -7.86 -11.26
CA LEU A 139 -35.62 -6.87 -12.29
C LEU A 139 -36.98 -6.25 -12.03
N ALA A 140 -37.08 -4.93 -12.15
CA ALA A 140 -38.34 -4.21 -12.00
C ALA A 140 -38.42 -3.06 -13.00
N SER A 141 -39.58 -2.43 -13.08
CA SER A 141 -39.79 -1.21 -13.86
C SER A 141 -40.14 -0.08 -12.90
N ALA A 142 -39.64 1.13 -13.16
CA ALA A 142 -39.91 2.31 -12.36
C ALA A 142 -40.09 3.54 -13.25
N THR A 143 -40.78 4.55 -12.74
CA THR A 143 -40.86 5.87 -13.37
C THR A 143 -40.40 6.93 -12.38
N PHE A 144 -39.25 7.54 -12.66
CA PHE A 144 -38.73 8.66 -11.89
C PHE A 144 -39.02 9.96 -12.67
N TYR A 145 -39.99 10.74 -12.18
CA TYR A 145 -40.47 11.93 -12.87
C TYR A 145 -40.46 13.15 -11.94
N TYR A 146 -39.67 14.16 -12.29
CA TYR A 146 -39.54 15.44 -11.57
C TYR A 146 -39.43 15.30 -10.05
N GLN A 147 -38.54 14.41 -9.60
CA GLN A 147 -38.26 14.21 -8.18
C GLN A 147 -36.76 14.27 -7.88
N ASN A 148 -36.40 14.51 -6.62
CA ASN A 148 -35.00 14.59 -6.24
C ASN A 148 -34.33 13.20 -6.21
N VAL A 149 -33.00 13.15 -6.28
CA VAL A 149 -32.25 11.89 -6.33
C VAL A 149 -32.43 11.07 -5.06
N SER A 150 -32.51 11.70 -3.88
CA SER A 150 -32.77 10.98 -2.62
C SER A 150 -34.14 10.30 -2.62
N ALA A 151 -35.19 10.94 -3.14
CA ALA A 151 -36.51 10.32 -3.34
C ALA A 151 -36.46 9.18 -4.38
N CYS A 152 -35.67 9.32 -5.45
CA CYS A 152 -35.49 8.20 -6.37
C CYS A 152 -34.80 6.99 -5.71
N ILE A 153 -33.79 7.22 -4.85
CA ILE A 153 -33.12 6.16 -4.10
C ILE A 153 -34.11 5.47 -3.16
N ALA A 154 -34.99 6.23 -2.51
CA ALA A 154 -36.10 5.71 -1.72
C ALA A 154 -36.97 4.74 -2.51
N ASP A 155 -37.42 5.17 -3.69
CA ASP A 155 -38.27 4.37 -4.57
C ASP A 155 -37.56 3.09 -5.01
N ILE A 156 -36.26 3.17 -5.32
CA ILE A 156 -35.44 1.98 -5.66
C ILE A 156 -35.39 1.02 -4.47
N VAL A 157 -35.08 1.50 -3.26
CA VAL A 157 -35.03 0.66 -2.07
C VAL A 157 -36.40 0.04 -1.77
N ASN A 158 -37.49 0.78 -1.95
CA ASN A 158 -38.85 0.26 -1.81
C ASN A 158 -39.20 -0.80 -2.86
N LEU A 159 -38.73 -0.60 -4.10
CA LEU A 159 -39.05 -1.48 -5.22
C LEU A 159 -38.30 -2.82 -5.15
N PHE A 160 -37.00 -2.78 -4.83
CA PHE A 160 -36.14 -3.95 -4.83
C PHE A 160 -35.97 -4.57 -3.43
N GLY A 161 -36.37 -3.86 -2.39
CA GLY A 161 -35.97 -4.15 -1.01
C GLY A 161 -34.52 -3.73 -0.75
N GLY A 162 -34.11 -3.84 0.52
CA GLY A 162 -32.74 -3.60 0.97
C GLY A 162 -32.57 -2.39 1.89
N GLU A 163 -31.32 -2.14 2.22
CA GLU A 163 -30.87 -1.19 3.23
C GLU A 163 -29.75 -0.32 2.64
N VAL A 164 -29.99 0.98 2.58
CA VAL A 164 -29.07 1.95 1.99
C VAL A 164 -27.91 2.22 2.93
N ARG A 165 -26.71 2.34 2.36
CA ARG A 165 -25.52 2.82 3.06
C ARG A 165 -24.79 3.83 2.19
N TYR A 166 -24.48 4.98 2.77
CA TYR A 166 -23.66 6.01 2.14
C TYR A 166 -22.22 5.89 2.64
N ARG A 167 -21.25 5.85 1.72
CA ARG A 167 -19.84 5.63 2.06
C ARG A 167 -18.95 6.67 1.37
N VAL A 168 -17.92 7.12 2.07
CA VAL A 168 -16.94 8.10 1.57
C VAL A 168 -15.53 7.52 1.72
N GLU A 169 -14.68 7.74 0.73
CA GLU A 169 -13.27 7.36 0.78
C GLU A 169 -12.40 8.61 0.91
N PHE A 170 -11.44 8.57 1.84
CA PHE A 170 -10.55 9.69 2.15
C PHE A 170 -9.09 9.24 2.14
N LEU A 171 -8.25 9.90 1.33
CA LEU A 171 -6.83 9.55 1.17
C LEU A 171 -5.96 10.81 1.20
N GLY A 172 -4.90 10.79 2.02
CA GLY A 172 -3.94 11.89 2.19
C GLY A 172 -4.54 13.10 2.92
N SER A 173 -5.43 13.82 2.23
CA SER A 173 -6.21 14.95 2.76
C SER A 173 -7.42 15.28 1.89
N GLN A 174 -7.84 14.38 1.00
CA GLN A 174 -8.89 14.61 0.02
C GLN A 174 -9.90 13.48 0.03
N VAL A 175 -11.18 13.83 -0.18
CA VAL A 175 -12.22 12.86 -0.48
C VAL A 175 -12.03 12.39 -1.92
N ILE A 176 -11.82 11.09 -2.11
CA ILE A 176 -11.51 10.49 -3.41
C ILE A 176 -12.68 9.70 -4.01
N GLY A 177 -13.72 9.40 -3.21
CA GLY A 177 -14.87 8.63 -3.68
C GLY A 177 -16.10 8.81 -2.77
N ARG A 178 -17.29 8.69 -3.37
CA ARG A 178 -18.61 8.72 -2.71
C ARG A 178 -19.49 7.66 -3.33
N TYR A 179 -20.03 6.78 -2.50
CA TYR A 179 -20.75 5.60 -2.96
C TYR A 179 -22.10 5.48 -2.27
N VAL A 180 -23.12 5.11 -3.05
CA VAL A 180 -24.41 4.65 -2.54
C VAL A 180 -24.46 3.13 -2.70
N ASP A 181 -24.47 2.41 -1.58
CA ASP A 181 -24.68 0.97 -1.53
C ASP A 181 -26.16 0.67 -1.23
N ILE A 182 -26.71 -0.40 -1.82
CA ILE A 182 -28.00 -0.99 -1.47
C ILE A 182 -27.76 -2.45 -1.14
N LEU A 183 -27.75 -2.77 0.16
CA LEU A 183 -27.50 -4.12 0.65
C LEU A 183 -28.82 -4.84 0.90
N GLU A 184 -28.88 -6.17 0.80
CA GLU A 184 -30.08 -6.91 1.21
C GLU A 184 -30.32 -6.76 2.72
N GLN A 185 -29.23 -6.74 3.50
CA GLN A 185 -29.27 -6.53 4.95
C GLN A 185 -27.94 -5.95 5.45
N ARG A 186 -28.01 -4.88 6.25
CA ARG A 186 -26.89 -4.35 7.05
C ARG A 186 -26.84 -5.03 8.42
N GLY A 187 -25.63 -5.19 8.94
CA GLY A 187 -25.39 -5.76 10.28
C GLY A 187 -25.52 -7.28 10.34
N ASP A 188 -24.99 -7.84 11.41
CA ASP A 188 -24.78 -9.29 11.59
C ASP A 188 -25.47 -9.84 12.84
N ARG A 189 -25.55 -11.17 12.93
CA ARG A 189 -25.93 -11.87 14.16
C ARG A 189 -24.71 -12.13 15.04
N ARG A 190 -24.24 -11.11 15.75
CA ARG A 190 -23.01 -11.17 16.58
C ARG A 190 -23.20 -11.83 17.95
N GLY A 191 -24.43 -12.19 18.31
CA GLY A 191 -24.75 -12.83 19.59
C GLY A 191 -24.90 -11.85 20.76
N LYS A 192 -24.88 -10.54 20.50
CA LYS A 192 -25.10 -9.47 21.48
C LYS A 192 -26.42 -9.65 22.23
N ARG A 193 -26.34 -9.56 23.56
CA ARG A 193 -27.51 -9.62 24.45
C ARG A 193 -27.55 -8.37 25.32
N PHE A 194 -28.58 -7.56 25.11
CA PHE A 194 -28.91 -6.45 26.00
C PHE A 194 -29.71 -6.98 27.19
N VAL A 195 -29.17 -6.83 28.39
CA VAL A 195 -29.77 -7.33 29.63
C VAL A 195 -29.98 -6.19 30.62
N TYR A 196 -31.22 -6.01 31.08
CA TYR A 196 -31.54 -5.02 32.11
C TYR A 196 -30.74 -5.30 33.39
N GLY A 197 -30.00 -4.30 33.87
CA GLY A 197 -29.08 -4.41 35.01
C GLY A 197 -27.64 -4.85 34.67
N LYS A 198 -27.32 -5.11 33.39
CA LYS A 198 -25.94 -5.30 32.89
C LYS A 198 -25.50 -4.10 32.06
N ASP A 199 -26.06 -3.99 30.85
CA ASP A 199 -25.66 -3.04 29.82
C ASP A 199 -26.82 -2.16 29.34
N VAL A 200 -27.95 -2.23 30.03
CA VAL A 200 -29.16 -1.44 29.76
C VAL A 200 -29.52 -0.63 30.99
N LYS A 201 -29.54 0.70 30.85
CA LYS A 201 -29.95 1.66 31.88
C LYS A 201 -31.48 1.79 31.94
N GLY A 202 -32.14 1.77 30.79
CA GLY A 202 -33.58 1.93 30.67
C GLY A 202 -34.13 1.26 29.41
N ILE A 203 -35.38 0.80 29.49
CA ILE A 203 -36.13 0.22 28.36
C ILE A 203 -37.50 0.87 28.29
N ARG A 204 -37.86 1.39 27.11
CA ARG A 204 -39.22 1.83 26.78
C ARG A 204 -39.77 0.95 25.68
N ARG A 205 -40.92 0.32 25.94
CA ARG A 205 -41.68 -0.45 24.96
C ARG A 205 -42.90 0.33 24.50
N THR A 206 -43.03 0.52 23.20
CA THR A 206 -44.22 1.13 22.57
C THR A 206 -44.95 0.08 21.75
N VAL A 207 -46.28 0.01 21.89
CA VAL A 207 -47.14 -0.87 21.08
C VAL A 207 -48.18 0.00 20.40
N ASP A 208 -48.11 0.07 19.08
CA ASP A 208 -49.03 0.84 18.24
C ASP A 208 -49.96 -0.11 17.47
N THR A 209 -51.26 0.19 17.49
CA THR A 209 -52.32 -0.57 16.80
C THR A 209 -53.16 0.30 15.87
N THR A 210 -52.73 1.54 15.63
CA THR A 210 -53.43 2.50 14.76
C THR A 210 -53.53 1.99 13.32
N GLY A 211 -52.45 1.41 12.79
CA GLY A 211 -52.39 0.80 11.46
C GLY A 211 -52.84 -0.68 11.38
N LEU A 212 -53.27 -1.30 12.49
CA LEU A 212 -53.58 -2.73 12.53
C LEU A 212 -54.85 -3.08 11.72
N ALA A 213 -54.68 -3.91 10.68
CA ALA A 213 -55.77 -4.42 9.85
C ALA A 213 -55.73 -5.95 9.77
N THR A 214 -56.89 -6.59 9.70
CA THR A 214 -57.01 -8.05 9.56
C THR A 214 -57.58 -8.46 8.20
N ALA A 215 -57.91 -7.48 7.34
CA ALA A 215 -58.30 -7.67 5.95
C ALA A 215 -57.98 -6.43 5.10
N VAL A 216 -57.71 -6.64 3.81
CA VAL A 216 -57.40 -5.58 2.84
C VAL A 216 -58.33 -5.67 1.64
N ILE A 217 -58.85 -4.53 1.20
CA ILE A 217 -59.48 -4.30 -0.10
C ILE A 217 -58.44 -3.61 -0.98
N GLY A 218 -57.85 -4.33 -1.93
CA GLY A 218 -56.97 -3.75 -2.95
C GLY A 218 -57.77 -3.21 -4.14
N ARG A 219 -57.38 -2.03 -4.61
CA ARG A 219 -57.95 -1.39 -5.80
C ARG A 219 -56.82 -1.12 -6.80
N GLY A 220 -56.89 -1.74 -7.97
CA GLY A 220 -55.89 -1.55 -9.02
C GLY A 220 -56.14 -0.31 -9.88
N LYS A 221 -55.52 -0.27 -11.05
CA LYS A 221 -55.63 0.80 -12.04
C LYS A 221 -57.08 1.11 -12.42
N GLY A 222 -57.37 2.38 -12.67
CA GLY A 222 -58.68 2.83 -13.17
C GLY A 222 -58.96 2.28 -14.57
N VAL A 223 -60.08 1.59 -14.77
CA VAL A 223 -60.49 1.14 -16.11
C VAL A 223 -61.12 2.34 -16.84
N GLU A 224 -60.69 2.63 -18.07
CA GLU A 224 -61.36 3.66 -18.89
C GLU A 224 -62.78 3.21 -19.26
N ASN A 225 -63.76 4.08 -19.07
CA ASN A 225 -65.11 3.85 -19.62
C ASN A 225 -65.07 4.03 -21.14
N GLU A 226 -65.81 3.20 -21.89
CA GLU A 226 -65.95 3.25 -23.35
C GLU A 226 -66.46 4.60 -23.93
N GLU A 227 -66.81 5.58 -23.08
CA GLU A 227 -67.28 6.92 -23.48
C GLU A 227 -66.36 8.09 -23.06
N GLY A 228 -65.13 7.85 -22.60
CA GLY A 228 -64.05 8.86 -22.54
C GLY A 228 -64.32 10.12 -21.70
N THR A 229 -65.23 10.10 -20.72
CA THR A 229 -65.60 11.28 -19.91
C THR A 229 -65.55 11.10 -18.39
N GLY A 230 -64.70 10.20 -17.88
CA GLY A 230 -64.36 10.11 -16.45
C GLY A 230 -63.63 8.83 -16.07
N TYR A 231 -62.90 8.87 -14.93
CA TYR A 231 -62.24 7.69 -14.34
C TYR A 231 -63.29 6.59 -14.11
N GLY A 232 -63.19 5.46 -14.82
CA GLY A 232 -64.07 4.32 -14.61
C GLY A 232 -63.73 3.55 -13.33
N ARG A 233 -64.48 2.46 -13.09
CA ARG A 233 -64.37 1.64 -11.88
C ARG A 233 -62.93 1.11 -11.76
N LYS A 234 -62.25 1.36 -10.62
CA LYS A 234 -60.93 0.79 -10.33
C LYS A 234 -60.98 -0.74 -10.41
N LEU A 235 -59.92 -1.36 -10.94
CA LEU A 235 -59.77 -2.81 -11.00
C LEU A 235 -59.94 -3.42 -9.60
N SER A 236 -60.57 -4.58 -9.52
CA SER A 236 -60.77 -5.32 -8.28
C SER A 236 -60.59 -6.81 -8.51
N PHE A 237 -60.06 -7.53 -7.51
CA PHE A 237 -59.92 -8.98 -7.52
C PHE A 237 -61.19 -9.72 -7.05
N LYS A 238 -62.37 -9.10 -7.20
CA LYS A 238 -63.65 -9.65 -6.72
C LYS A 238 -63.96 -11.03 -7.32
N ASP A 239 -63.61 -11.19 -8.59
CA ASP A 239 -63.92 -12.37 -9.39
C ASP A 239 -62.74 -13.36 -9.46
N VAL A 240 -61.74 -13.19 -8.60
CA VAL A 240 -60.62 -14.13 -8.41
C VAL A 240 -60.91 -14.98 -7.18
N GLU A 241 -60.72 -16.30 -7.30
CA GLU A 241 -60.89 -17.27 -6.21
C GLU A 241 -59.53 -17.74 -5.71
N TRP A 242 -59.33 -17.73 -4.39
CA TRP A 242 -58.27 -18.50 -3.74
C TRP A 242 -58.89 -19.61 -2.89
N SER A 243 -58.25 -20.77 -2.91
CA SER A 243 -58.61 -21.89 -2.05
C SER A 243 -57.36 -22.55 -1.47
N VAL A 244 -57.36 -22.76 -0.15
CA VAL A 244 -56.26 -23.44 0.54
C VAL A 244 -56.05 -24.86 -0.01
N ASP A 245 -57.13 -25.52 -0.44
CA ASP A 245 -57.06 -26.86 -1.06
C ASP A 245 -56.30 -26.86 -2.40
N ASN A 246 -56.21 -25.71 -3.08
CA ASN A 246 -55.45 -25.52 -4.32
C ASN A 246 -54.03 -24.97 -4.08
N GLY A 247 -53.61 -24.80 -2.82
CA GLY A 247 -52.29 -24.31 -2.45
C GLY A 247 -52.20 -22.81 -2.18
N ASP A 248 -53.33 -22.09 -2.21
CA ASP A 248 -53.34 -20.65 -1.92
C ASP A 248 -53.19 -20.37 -0.41
N PRO A 249 -52.75 -19.16 -0.01
CA PRO A 249 -52.50 -18.84 1.40
C PRO A 249 -53.75 -18.83 2.29
N VAL A 250 -54.91 -18.51 1.72
CA VAL A 250 -56.19 -18.37 2.44
C VAL A 250 -57.37 -18.57 1.49
N ASP A 251 -58.50 -19.03 2.00
CA ASP A 251 -59.74 -19.10 1.23
C ASP A 251 -60.32 -17.70 0.99
N LYS A 252 -60.57 -17.40 -0.29
CA LYS A 252 -61.22 -16.17 -0.74
C LYS A 252 -62.21 -16.51 -1.86
N PRO A 253 -63.50 -16.64 -1.57
CA PRO A 253 -64.51 -17.07 -2.54
C PRO A 253 -64.82 -15.96 -3.57
N LEU A 254 -65.34 -16.39 -4.74
CA LEU A 254 -65.85 -15.49 -5.78
C LEU A 254 -66.91 -14.52 -5.22
N GLY A 255 -66.80 -13.25 -5.64
CA GLY A 255 -67.72 -12.19 -5.22
C GLY A 255 -67.26 -11.41 -3.98
N GLN A 256 -66.19 -11.84 -3.31
CA GLN A 256 -65.62 -11.12 -2.16
C GLN A 256 -64.64 -10.03 -2.61
N GLU A 257 -64.72 -8.80 -2.10
CA GLU A 257 -63.83 -7.69 -2.52
C GLU A 257 -62.59 -7.49 -1.63
N TRP A 258 -62.40 -8.34 -0.62
CA TRP A 258 -61.28 -8.28 0.33
C TRP A 258 -60.61 -9.65 0.48
N VAL A 259 -59.38 -9.64 0.98
CA VAL A 259 -58.64 -10.83 1.47
C VAL A 259 -58.27 -10.60 2.93
N GLY A 260 -58.39 -11.61 3.78
CA GLY A 260 -58.24 -11.45 5.23
C GLY A 260 -57.65 -12.67 5.90
N ASP A 261 -56.90 -12.47 6.98
CA ASP A 261 -56.24 -13.53 7.75
C ASP A 261 -57.16 -13.96 8.92
N PRO A 262 -57.68 -15.20 8.94
CA PRO A 262 -58.58 -15.67 10.00
C PRO A 262 -57.93 -15.68 11.39
N ALA A 263 -56.64 -16.00 11.48
CA ALA A 263 -55.93 -16.03 12.76
C ALA A 263 -55.74 -14.60 13.33
N ALA A 264 -55.45 -13.63 12.45
CA ALA A 264 -55.40 -12.22 12.84
C ALA A 264 -56.78 -11.69 13.27
N ARG A 265 -57.85 -12.09 12.56
CA ARG A 265 -59.24 -11.76 12.90
C ARG A 265 -59.64 -12.30 14.27
N ASP A 266 -59.34 -13.56 14.58
CA ASP A 266 -59.71 -14.16 15.86
C ASP A 266 -58.97 -13.52 17.04
N LYS A 267 -57.80 -12.92 16.79
CA LYS A 267 -56.98 -12.26 17.82
C LYS A 267 -57.28 -10.76 17.97
N PHE A 268 -57.53 -10.05 16.87
CA PHE A 268 -57.59 -8.59 16.83
C PHE A 268 -58.87 -8.03 16.18
N GLY A 269 -59.77 -8.89 15.69
CA GLY A 269 -61.03 -8.50 15.08
C GLY A 269 -62.01 -7.88 16.07
N PHE A 270 -63.04 -7.22 15.55
CA PHE A 270 -64.12 -6.69 16.38
C PHE A 270 -65.11 -7.81 16.72
N PRO A 271 -65.63 -7.94 17.94
CA PRO A 271 -66.67 -8.91 18.23
C PRO A 271 -67.88 -8.72 17.31
N ASP A 272 -68.37 -9.79 16.70
CA ASP A 272 -69.53 -9.75 15.80
C ASP A 272 -70.88 -9.75 16.55
N GLY A 273 -70.87 -10.09 17.84
CA GLY A 273 -72.05 -10.18 18.70
C GLY A 273 -72.66 -11.58 18.83
N ASP A 274 -72.24 -12.53 17.98
CA ASP A 274 -72.77 -13.91 17.90
C ASP A 274 -71.71 -14.97 18.30
N GLY A 275 -70.61 -14.52 18.90
CA GLY A 275 -69.53 -15.38 19.38
C GLY A 275 -68.36 -15.55 18.41
N GLY A 276 -68.34 -14.78 17.32
CA GLY A 276 -67.23 -14.66 16.38
C GLY A 276 -66.62 -13.26 16.34
N TYR A 277 -65.79 -13.02 15.32
CA TYR A 277 -65.05 -11.77 15.12
C TYR A 277 -65.18 -11.28 13.68
N LEU A 278 -65.37 -9.97 13.50
CA LEU A 278 -65.34 -9.23 12.24
C LEU A 278 -63.91 -8.79 11.93
N HIS A 279 -63.54 -8.77 10.65
CA HIS A 279 -62.25 -8.23 10.22
C HIS A 279 -62.17 -6.70 10.38
N ARG A 280 -61.01 -6.20 10.80
CA ARG A 280 -60.61 -4.79 10.68
C ARG A 280 -60.13 -4.56 9.24
N THR A 281 -60.99 -4.02 8.39
CA THR A 281 -60.74 -3.93 6.94
C THR A 281 -60.23 -2.55 6.55
N ILE A 282 -59.14 -2.48 5.79
CA ILE A 282 -58.62 -1.25 5.18
C ILE A 282 -58.70 -1.33 3.64
N THR A 283 -58.64 -0.18 2.97
CA THR A 283 -58.56 -0.10 1.50
C THR A 283 -57.20 0.44 1.09
N VAL A 284 -56.57 -0.17 0.10
CA VAL A 284 -55.26 0.20 -0.43
C VAL A 284 -55.36 0.31 -1.95
N ASP A 285 -54.81 1.39 -2.50
CA ASP A 285 -54.77 1.64 -3.95
C ASP A 285 -53.39 1.21 -4.49
N PHE A 286 -53.41 0.35 -5.52
CA PHE A 286 -52.25 -0.11 -6.29
C PHE A 286 -52.36 0.43 -7.71
N GLU A 287 -52.01 1.70 -7.90
CA GLU A 287 -52.38 2.47 -9.10
C GLU A 287 -51.81 1.91 -10.41
N ASP A 288 -50.71 1.17 -10.33
CA ASP A 288 -50.01 0.57 -11.48
C ASP A 288 -50.47 -0.85 -11.83
N GLU A 289 -51.23 -1.51 -10.95
CA GLU A 289 -51.60 -2.93 -11.13
C GLU A 289 -52.85 -3.07 -12.01
N ASP A 290 -52.71 -3.80 -13.12
CA ASP A 290 -53.77 -4.04 -14.10
C ASP A 290 -54.20 -5.52 -14.21
N ASP A 291 -53.60 -6.43 -13.43
CA ASP A 291 -53.99 -7.84 -13.32
C ASP A 291 -54.72 -8.14 -11.99
N PRO A 292 -55.97 -8.64 -12.02
CA PRO A 292 -56.71 -9.05 -10.83
C PRO A 292 -56.01 -10.11 -9.97
N GLU A 293 -55.25 -11.05 -10.55
CA GLU A 293 -54.59 -12.11 -9.78
C GLU A 293 -53.42 -11.53 -8.97
N ARG A 294 -52.56 -10.73 -9.60
CA ARG A 294 -51.47 -10.01 -8.94
C ARG A 294 -51.95 -8.98 -7.91
N LEU A 295 -53.07 -8.31 -8.19
CA LEU A 295 -53.69 -7.39 -7.24
C LEU A 295 -54.09 -8.10 -5.94
N LEU A 296 -54.56 -9.35 -6.01
CA LEU A 296 -54.88 -10.16 -4.84
C LEU A 296 -53.61 -10.57 -4.07
N GLU A 297 -52.56 -10.99 -4.78
CA GLU A 297 -51.24 -11.26 -4.19
C GLU A 297 -50.68 -10.06 -3.42
N PHE A 298 -50.60 -8.88 -4.07
CA PHE A 298 -50.13 -7.65 -3.41
C PHE A 298 -51.01 -7.22 -2.23
N SER A 299 -52.33 -7.43 -2.32
CA SER A 299 -53.23 -7.14 -1.20
C SER A 299 -52.98 -8.06 0.00
N TRP A 300 -52.66 -9.34 -0.27
CA TRP A 300 -52.29 -10.30 0.75
C TRP A 300 -50.93 -10.00 1.38
N ASP A 301 -49.94 -9.65 0.57
CA ASP A 301 -48.61 -9.27 1.03
C ASP A 301 -48.65 -8.01 1.89
N HIS A 302 -49.42 -7.00 1.47
CA HIS A 302 -49.67 -5.82 2.30
C HIS A 302 -50.36 -6.18 3.62
N LEU A 303 -51.35 -7.09 3.60
CA LEU A 303 -51.97 -7.54 4.84
C LEU A 303 -50.96 -8.19 5.80
N GLN A 304 -49.95 -8.91 5.30
CA GLN A 304 -48.93 -9.52 6.15
C GLN A 304 -48.12 -8.48 6.94
N THR A 305 -47.97 -7.25 6.44
CA THR A 305 -47.21 -6.18 7.11
C THR A 305 -48.03 -5.46 8.19
N VAL A 306 -49.37 -5.45 8.08
CA VAL A 306 -50.27 -4.71 8.99
C VAL A 306 -51.12 -5.59 9.90
N LYS A 307 -51.01 -6.92 9.84
CA LYS A 307 -51.83 -7.86 10.63
C LYS A 307 -51.48 -8.02 12.10
N ALA A 308 -50.44 -7.35 12.57
CA ALA A 308 -50.00 -7.35 13.96
C ALA A 308 -49.72 -5.92 14.48
N PRO A 309 -49.85 -5.67 15.79
CA PRO A 309 -49.42 -4.41 16.39
C PRO A 309 -47.95 -4.12 16.07
N LEU A 310 -47.64 -2.86 15.74
CA LEU A 310 -46.27 -2.40 15.61
C LEU A 310 -45.67 -2.28 17.01
N VAL A 311 -44.61 -3.02 17.30
CA VAL A 311 -43.93 -2.99 18.60
C VAL A 311 -42.51 -2.49 18.42
N SER A 312 -42.17 -1.39 19.10
CA SER A 312 -40.81 -0.84 19.12
C SER A 312 -40.26 -0.79 20.54
N TYR A 313 -38.94 -0.89 20.64
CA TYR A 313 -38.20 -0.79 21.90
C TYR A 313 -37.13 0.28 21.78
N GLU A 314 -37.12 1.24 22.69
CA GLU A 314 -36.08 2.26 22.82
C GLU A 314 -35.29 1.94 24.09
N MET A 315 -33.96 1.93 23.99
CA MET A 315 -33.07 1.49 25.07
C MET A 315 -31.93 2.47 25.27
N ASP A 316 -31.72 2.87 26.53
CA ASP A 316 -30.50 3.56 26.96
C ASP A 316 -29.47 2.50 27.32
N VAL A 317 -28.36 2.43 26.57
CA VAL A 317 -27.41 1.32 26.68
C VAL A 317 -26.00 1.82 26.99
N VAL A 318 -25.25 0.99 27.70
CA VAL A 318 -23.82 1.23 27.88
C VAL A 318 -23.08 0.47 26.79
N ASP A 319 -22.31 1.17 25.98
CA ASP A 319 -21.40 0.54 25.02
C ASP A 319 -20.23 -0.11 25.76
N LEU A 320 -20.25 -1.44 25.81
CA LEU A 320 -19.21 -2.24 26.45
C LEU A 320 -18.09 -2.65 25.50
N GLU A 321 -18.20 -2.38 24.19
CA GLU A 321 -17.19 -2.81 23.20
C GLU A 321 -15.79 -2.28 23.51
N LYS A 322 -15.71 -1.10 24.14
CA LYS A 322 -14.45 -0.45 24.50
C LYS A 322 -13.88 -0.91 25.84
N ALA A 323 -14.60 -1.73 26.59
CA ALA A 323 -14.09 -2.36 27.80
C ALA A 323 -13.25 -3.59 27.42
N ALA A 324 -12.03 -3.68 27.95
CA ALA A 324 -11.11 -4.79 27.64
C ALA A 324 -11.75 -6.14 27.97
N GLY A 325 -11.77 -7.06 26.99
CA GLY A 325 -12.41 -8.38 27.11
C GLY A 325 -13.91 -8.43 26.77
N TYR A 326 -14.50 -7.30 26.36
CA TYR A 326 -15.90 -7.19 25.94
C TYR A 326 -16.04 -6.82 24.45
N GLU A 327 -15.04 -7.13 23.62
CA GLU A 327 -15.06 -6.85 22.17
C GLU A 327 -16.24 -7.56 21.46
N HIS A 328 -16.66 -8.71 22.02
CA HIS A 328 -17.83 -9.47 21.60
C HIS A 328 -19.18 -8.78 21.93
N GLU A 329 -19.18 -7.69 22.70
CA GLU A 329 -20.36 -6.89 23.01
C GLU A 329 -20.60 -5.76 21.99
N SER A 330 -19.88 -5.75 20.87
CA SER A 330 -20.06 -4.79 19.78
C SER A 330 -21.50 -4.79 19.24
N VAL A 331 -21.95 -3.60 18.86
CA VAL A 331 -23.26 -3.37 18.24
C VAL A 331 -23.16 -2.37 17.10
N ARG A 332 -23.75 -2.71 15.96
CA ARG A 332 -23.83 -1.88 14.75
C ARG A 332 -25.26 -1.74 14.26
N LEU A 333 -25.49 -0.74 13.41
CA LEU A 333 -26.79 -0.53 12.79
C LEU A 333 -27.14 -1.75 11.94
N GLY A 334 -28.34 -2.29 12.12
CA GLY A 334 -28.82 -3.49 11.45
C GLY A 334 -28.50 -4.81 12.17
N ASP A 335 -27.65 -4.82 13.21
CA ASP A 335 -27.33 -6.05 13.95
C ASP A 335 -28.58 -6.68 14.56
N THR A 336 -28.61 -8.02 14.57
CA THR A 336 -29.65 -8.79 15.26
C THR A 336 -29.23 -9.07 16.70
N VAL A 337 -29.98 -8.54 17.66
CA VAL A 337 -29.68 -8.59 19.10
C VAL A 337 -30.82 -9.25 19.89
N ILE A 338 -30.48 -9.79 21.05
CA ILE A 338 -31.47 -10.35 22.00
C ILE A 338 -31.62 -9.39 23.17
N VAL A 339 -32.85 -9.00 23.48
CA VAL A 339 -33.20 -8.20 24.66
C VAL A 339 -33.78 -9.10 25.73
N ILE A 340 -33.22 -9.01 26.94
CA ILE A 340 -33.68 -9.76 28.10
C ILE A 340 -33.95 -8.78 29.24
N ASP A 341 -35.21 -8.68 29.63
CA ASP A 341 -35.62 -8.05 30.88
C ASP A 341 -36.59 -8.98 31.61
N ARG A 342 -36.12 -9.50 32.75
CA ARG A 342 -36.86 -10.43 33.60
C ARG A 342 -37.80 -9.72 34.58
N THR A 343 -37.79 -8.39 34.61
CA THR A 343 -38.59 -7.56 35.52
C THR A 343 -39.94 -7.17 34.94
N PHE A 344 -40.09 -7.15 33.60
CA PHE A 344 -41.40 -7.02 32.95
C PHE A 344 -42.31 -8.21 33.27
N THR A 345 -43.63 -7.94 33.31
CA THR A 345 -44.66 -8.99 33.38
C THR A 345 -45.58 -8.86 32.17
N PRO A 346 -45.59 -9.83 31.23
CA PRO A 346 -44.69 -11.00 31.15
C PRO A 346 -43.23 -10.61 30.87
N GLU A 347 -42.27 -11.51 31.18
CA GLU A 347 -40.85 -11.27 30.92
C GLU A 347 -40.61 -10.86 29.46
N LEU A 348 -39.75 -9.88 29.24
CA LEU A 348 -39.37 -9.45 27.92
C LEU A 348 -38.15 -10.26 27.46
N ARG A 349 -38.36 -11.16 26.50
CA ARG A 349 -37.30 -11.90 25.80
C ARG A 349 -37.57 -11.84 24.32
N VAL A 350 -36.98 -10.87 23.65
CA VAL A 350 -37.24 -10.61 22.23
C VAL A 350 -35.95 -10.56 21.46
N GLU A 351 -36.00 -11.07 20.23
CA GLU A 351 -34.96 -10.85 19.23
C GLU A 351 -35.41 -9.68 18.36
N ALA A 352 -34.55 -8.70 18.16
CA ALA A 352 -34.87 -7.48 17.42
C ALA A 352 -33.63 -7.00 16.65
N ARG A 353 -33.86 -6.15 15.63
CA ARG A 353 -32.78 -5.52 14.88
C ARG A 353 -32.55 -4.10 15.34
N VAL A 354 -31.30 -3.67 15.31
CA VAL A 354 -30.92 -2.28 15.63
C VAL A 354 -31.29 -1.38 14.45
N ILE A 355 -32.27 -0.50 14.64
CA ILE A 355 -32.79 0.38 13.57
C ILE A 355 -32.33 1.83 13.70
N GLU A 356 -31.84 2.22 14.88
CA GLU A 356 -31.25 3.54 15.11
C GLU A 356 -30.19 3.43 16.22
N ILE A 357 -29.09 4.16 16.06
CA ILE A 357 -28.06 4.31 17.08
C ILE A 357 -27.72 5.79 17.22
N GLU A 358 -27.79 6.30 18.44
CA GLU A 358 -27.26 7.60 18.84
C GLU A 358 -25.96 7.36 19.61
N ARG A 359 -24.82 7.68 19.00
CA ARG A 359 -23.49 7.48 19.56
C ARG A 359 -22.95 8.78 20.13
N ASN A 360 -22.72 8.81 21.43
CA ASN A 360 -21.94 9.89 22.02
C ASN A 360 -20.45 9.57 21.83
N LEU A 361 -19.81 10.30 20.92
CA LEU A 361 -18.45 10.02 20.45
C LEU A 361 -17.39 10.24 21.54
N LEU A 362 -17.73 11.01 22.59
CA LEU A 362 -16.88 11.31 23.74
C LEU A 362 -17.22 10.49 24.99
N ARG A 363 -18.50 10.11 25.17
CA ARG A 363 -19.02 9.37 26.33
C ARG A 363 -19.82 8.13 25.87
N PRO A 364 -19.15 7.03 25.48
CA PRO A 364 -19.83 5.82 24.99
C PRO A 364 -20.87 5.23 25.96
N GLU A 365 -20.77 5.55 27.25
CA GLU A 365 -21.76 5.20 28.26
C GLU A 365 -23.12 5.89 28.07
N ASP A 366 -23.19 6.96 27.29
CA ASP A 366 -24.40 7.74 26.99
C ASP A 366 -25.00 7.38 25.62
N ASN A 367 -24.62 6.24 25.05
CA ASN A 367 -25.19 5.76 23.78
C ASN A 367 -26.67 5.35 23.95
N LYS A 368 -27.46 5.56 22.90
CA LYS A 368 -28.83 5.06 22.82
C LYS A 368 -29.03 4.19 21.61
N VAL A 369 -29.86 3.18 21.76
CA VAL A 369 -30.16 2.22 20.71
C VAL A 369 -31.67 2.05 20.63
N VAL A 370 -32.21 2.16 19.41
CA VAL A 370 -33.62 1.83 19.13
C VAL A 370 -33.65 0.51 18.38
N LEU A 371 -34.48 -0.39 18.88
CA LEU A 371 -34.70 -1.72 18.32
C LEU A 371 -36.09 -1.81 17.68
N GLY A 372 -36.11 -2.37 16.48
CA GLY A 372 -37.30 -2.57 15.68
C GLY A 372 -37.55 -4.04 15.34
N SER A 373 -38.81 -4.34 14.99
CA SER A 373 -39.28 -5.65 14.55
C SER A 373 -39.88 -5.53 13.13
N PHE A 374 -39.16 -6.12 12.16
CA PHE A 374 -39.50 -6.49 10.77
C PHE A 374 -39.95 -5.38 9.79
N VAL A 375 -39.00 -5.06 8.89
CA VAL A 375 -39.10 -4.47 7.54
C VAL A 375 -40.21 -3.41 7.38
N GLU A 376 -39.87 -2.15 7.64
CA GLU A 376 -40.65 -1.01 7.14
C GLU A 376 -40.16 -0.64 5.73
N PRO A 377 -41.05 -0.53 4.72
CA PRO A 377 -40.71 0.18 3.49
C PRO A 377 -40.46 1.66 3.82
N TYR A 378 -39.48 2.23 3.14
CA TYR A 378 -39.00 3.60 3.23
C TYR A 378 -40.18 4.57 3.37
N LYS A 379 -40.31 5.20 4.54
CA LYS A 379 -41.29 6.28 4.76
C LYS A 379 -40.72 7.56 4.17
N VAL A 380 -41.23 7.95 3.00
CA VAL A 380 -41.10 9.32 2.52
C VAL A 380 -42.11 10.18 3.29
N ASP A 381 -41.56 11.09 4.09
CA ASP A 381 -42.12 12.28 4.73
C ASP A 381 -43.08 12.20 5.94
N ASP A 382 -42.57 12.78 7.05
CA ASP A 382 -43.24 13.79 7.90
C ASP A 382 -42.21 14.51 8.84
N LYS A 383 -40.94 14.07 8.88
CA LYS A 383 -39.87 14.68 9.70
C LYS A 383 -39.33 16.03 9.17
N PHE A 384 -39.62 16.41 7.92
CA PHE A 384 -39.17 17.70 7.38
C PHE A 384 -39.91 18.93 7.95
N ARG A 385 -40.88 18.74 8.85
CA ARG A 385 -41.57 19.83 9.56
C ARG A 385 -41.19 19.98 11.04
N GLU A 386 -40.42 19.04 11.60
CA GLU A 386 -40.10 19.02 13.04
C GLU A 386 -38.84 19.84 13.39
N VAL A 387 -38.00 20.14 12.40
CA VAL A 387 -36.81 20.99 12.53
C VAL A 387 -37.17 22.44 12.91
N GLU A 388 -38.37 22.94 12.56
CA GLU A 388 -38.82 24.28 12.95
C GLU A 388 -39.32 24.40 14.41
N GLU A 389 -39.64 23.29 15.11
CA GLU A 389 -40.20 23.35 16.48
C GLU A 389 -39.19 23.10 17.60
N ARG A 390 -37.94 22.67 17.32
CA ARG A 390 -36.92 22.34 18.34
C ARG A 390 -36.29 23.55 19.09
N VAL A 391 -36.79 24.78 18.91
CA VAL A 391 -36.25 26.00 19.57
C VAL A 391 -36.92 26.35 20.92
N LYS A 392 -37.85 25.53 21.46
CA LYS A 392 -38.41 25.80 22.80
C LYS A 392 -38.47 24.55 23.65
N ASP A 393 -37.41 24.32 24.42
CA ASP A 393 -37.43 24.21 25.89
C ASP A 393 -36.22 23.37 26.35
N ARG A 394 -35.08 24.02 26.64
CA ARG A 394 -33.92 23.39 27.28
C ARG A 394 -33.94 23.76 28.76
N THR A 395 -34.51 22.89 29.58
CA THR A 395 -34.13 22.80 31.01
C THR A 395 -33.54 21.43 31.28
N VAL A 396 -32.23 21.42 31.54
CA VAL A 396 -31.45 20.21 31.87
C VAL A 396 -31.64 19.90 33.37
N PRO A 397 -32.05 18.67 33.76
CA PRO A 397 -31.97 18.24 35.16
C PRO A 397 -30.53 17.86 35.54
N THR A 398 -30.02 18.50 36.57
CA THR A 398 -28.65 18.40 37.13
C THR A 398 -28.35 17.10 37.90
N SER A 399 -28.88 15.95 37.49
CA SER A 399 -28.82 14.70 38.30
C SER A 399 -27.82 13.63 37.84
N ILE A 400 -26.97 13.92 36.85
CA ILE A 400 -26.07 12.92 36.25
C ILE A 400 -24.78 12.69 37.07
N LEU A 401 -24.41 13.62 37.96
CA LEU A 401 -23.19 13.49 38.77
C LEU A 401 -23.32 12.52 39.96
N ASP A 402 -24.54 12.07 40.31
CA ASP A 402 -24.78 11.18 41.46
C ASP A 402 -24.72 9.68 41.10
N GLY A 403 -25.02 9.30 39.84
CA GLY A 403 -25.19 7.89 39.47
C GLY A 403 -23.91 7.05 39.41
N VAL A 404 -22.77 7.64 39.05
CA VAL A 404 -21.46 6.94 39.01
C VAL A 404 -20.90 6.73 40.41
N ILE A 405 -21.11 7.73 41.28
CA ILE A 405 -20.76 7.62 42.70
C ILE A 405 -21.67 6.58 43.36
N ASP A 406 -22.97 6.56 43.09
CA ASP A 406 -23.91 5.58 43.67
C ASP A 406 -23.71 4.15 43.16
N ALA A 407 -23.34 3.92 41.91
CA ALA A 407 -23.10 2.56 41.39
C ALA A 407 -21.83 1.93 42.01
N ILE A 408 -20.73 2.69 42.05
CA ILE A 408 -19.48 2.26 42.67
C ILE A 408 -19.63 2.23 44.20
N GLN A 409 -20.33 3.18 44.82
CA GLN A 409 -20.63 3.14 46.26
C GLN A 409 -21.57 2.01 46.61
N ASN A 410 -22.53 1.61 45.77
CA ASN A 410 -23.37 0.45 46.06
C ASN A 410 -22.60 -0.87 45.91
N GLU A 411 -21.66 -0.99 44.98
CA GLU A 411 -20.76 -2.14 44.90
C GLU A 411 -19.76 -2.19 46.08
N ILE A 412 -19.25 -1.05 46.51
CA ILE A 412 -18.36 -0.92 47.68
C ILE A 412 -19.11 -1.07 49.01
N HIS A 413 -20.34 -0.54 49.15
CA HIS A 413 -21.17 -0.63 50.36
C HIS A 413 -21.88 -1.98 50.49
N SER A 414 -22.08 -2.72 49.40
CA SER A 414 -22.61 -4.10 49.44
C SER A 414 -21.51 -5.16 49.62
N GLY A 415 -20.25 -4.82 49.36
CA GLY A 415 -19.09 -5.66 49.63
C GLY A 415 -18.77 -5.72 51.13
N ASN A 416 -18.97 -6.88 51.76
CA ASN A 416 -18.58 -7.15 53.16
C ASN A 416 -17.08 -7.42 53.31
N GLY A 417 -16.22 -6.68 52.62
CA GLY A 417 -14.77 -6.83 52.72
C GLY A 417 -14.27 -6.55 54.13
N THR A 418 -13.23 -7.25 54.57
CA THR A 418 -12.66 -7.06 55.91
C THR A 418 -11.17 -6.71 55.85
N VAL A 419 -10.80 -5.62 56.53
CA VAL A 419 -9.40 -5.21 56.69
C VAL A 419 -8.85 -5.76 58.00
N ARG A 420 -7.73 -6.45 57.94
CA ARG A 420 -6.96 -6.91 59.10
C ARG A 420 -5.59 -6.25 59.13
N SER A 421 -5.27 -5.62 60.25
CA SER A 421 -3.91 -5.17 60.58
C SER A 421 -3.23 -6.25 61.40
N THR A 422 -2.06 -6.69 60.94
CA THR A 422 -1.17 -7.63 61.62
C THR A 422 0.17 -6.96 61.89
N TRP A 423 1.02 -7.58 62.71
CA TRP A 423 2.38 -7.08 62.92
C TRP A 423 3.27 -7.18 61.65
N GLU A 424 2.85 -7.97 60.66
CA GLU A 424 3.52 -8.13 59.36
C GLU A 424 3.02 -7.16 58.28
N GLY A 425 1.84 -6.56 58.45
CA GLY A 425 1.25 -5.55 57.55
C GLY A 425 -0.28 -5.62 57.42
N PHE A 426 -0.82 -5.12 56.31
CA PHE A 426 -2.28 -5.00 56.07
C PHE A 426 -2.77 -6.03 55.06
N ILE A 427 -3.90 -6.69 55.36
CA ILE A 427 -4.59 -7.58 54.43
C ILE A 427 -6.06 -7.16 54.32
N ASN A 428 -6.57 -7.09 53.10
CA ASN A 428 -7.98 -6.87 52.79
C ASN A 428 -8.54 -8.11 52.09
N TYR A 429 -9.53 -8.76 52.71
CA TYR A 429 -10.24 -9.90 52.14
C TYR A 429 -11.56 -9.45 51.50
N ASP A 430 -11.99 -10.11 50.42
CA ASP A 430 -13.25 -9.84 49.72
C ASP A 430 -14.51 -10.19 50.54
N LYS A 431 -14.37 -11.07 51.55
CA LYS A 431 -15.43 -11.48 52.48
C LYS A 431 -14.90 -11.58 53.92
N PRO A 432 -15.77 -11.64 54.94
CA PRO A 432 -15.34 -11.95 56.30
C PRO A 432 -14.71 -13.36 56.39
N PRO A 433 -13.69 -13.59 57.24
CA PRO A 433 -12.98 -14.87 57.34
C PRO A 433 -13.88 -16.08 57.65
N GLU A 434 -15.01 -15.84 58.32
CA GLU A 434 -16.00 -16.88 58.66
C GLU A 434 -16.86 -17.31 57.47
N GLN A 435 -16.86 -16.54 56.37
CA GLN A 435 -17.67 -16.77 55.17
C GLN A 435 -16.84 -17.39 54.02
N GLY A 436 -15.57 -17.71 54.25
CA GLY A 436 -14.68 -18.27 53.23
C GLY A 436 -14.31 -17.22 52.17
N PRO A 437 -13.37 -16.30 52.48
CA PRO A 437 -12.87 -15.35 51.49
C PRO A 437 -12.17 -16.08 50.33
N GLU A 438 -12.30 -15.52 49.14
CA GLU A 438 -11.77 -16.10 47.89
C GLU A 438 -10.64 -15.26 47.32
N LYS A 439 -10.55 -13.98 47.71
CA LYS A 439 -9.57 -13.02 47.18
C LYS A 439 -9.04 -12.12 48.29
N PHE A 440 -7.79 -11.70 48.13
CA PHE A 440 -7.17 -10.76 49.06
C PHE A 440 -6.19 -9.80 48.39
N ILE A 441 -6.01 -8.64 49.03
CA ILE A 441 -4.94 -7.69 48.76
C ILE A 441 -4.07 -7.63 50.03
N LYS A 442 -2.76 -7.88 49.90
CA LYS A 442 -1.81 -7.86 51.02
C LYS A 442 -0.69 -6.86 50.79
N MET A 443 -0.45 -6.01 51.80
CA MET A 443 0.64 -5.04 51.83
C MET A 443 1.57 -5.36 53.00
N VAL A 444 2.77 -5.84 52.70
CA VAL A 444 3.79 -6.24 53.70
C VAL A 444 5.18 -5.94 53.17
N ASP A 445 6.12 -5.50 54.01
CA ASP A 445 7.54 -5.38 53.67
C ASP A 445 7.85 -4.65 52.33
N GLY A 446 7.13 -3.57 52.03
CA GLY A 446 7.29 -2.78 50.80
C GLY A 446 6.72 -3.43 49.53
N LYS A 447 5.88 -4.46 49.69
CA LYS A 447 5.31 -5.26 48.61
C LYS A 447 3.79 -5.17 48.62
N LEU A 448 3.20 -5.11 47.43
CA LEU A 448 1.76 -5.23 47.22
C LEU A 448 1.48 -6.52 46.45
N MET A 449 0.63 -7.36 47.02
CA MET A 449 0.25 -8.68 46.50
C MET A 449 -1.25 -8.74 46.25
N LEU A 450 -1.62 -9.26 45.08
CA LEU A 450 -2.98 -9.68 44.76
C LEU A 450 -3.01 -11.20 44.73
N GLY A 451 -3.92 -11.81 45.47
CA GLY A 451 -3.99 -13.27 45.58
C GLY A 451 -5.40 -13.80 45.72
N LYS A 452 -5.53 -15.10 45.51
CA LYS A 452 -6.77 -15.86 45.71
C LYS A 452 -6.55 -16.93 46.77
N ILE A 453 -7.64 -17.41 47.37
CA ILE A 453 -7.58 -18.48 48.36
C ILE A 453 -8.12 -19.76 47.71
N VAL A 454 -7.29 -20.78 47.58
CA VAL A 454 -7.66 -22.07 47.00
C VAL A 454 -7.47 -23.14 48.05
N GLY A 455 -8.55 -23.85 48.42
CA GLY A 455 -8.48 -24.89 49.45
C GLY A 455 -8.10 -24.40 50.86
N GLY A 456 -8.21 -23.10 51.13
CA GLY A 456 -7.79 -22.47 52.38
C GLY A 456 -6.33 -21.99 52.40
N GLU A 457 -5.58 -22.16 51.31
CA GLU A 457 -4.22 -21.64 51.15
C GLU A 457 -4.21 -20.37 50.29
N GLU A 458 -3.38 -19.40 50.66
CA GLU A 458 -3.19 -18.15 49.93
C GLU A 458 -2.28 -18.40 48.71
N GLU A 459 -2.85 -18.38 47.50
CA GLU A 459 -2.11 -18.37 46.25
C GLU A 459 -1.89 -16.91 45.81
N VAL A 460 -0.65 -16.44 45.90
CA VAL A 460 -0.25 -15.10 45.46
C VAL A 460 -0.07 -15.10 43.94
N GLY A 461 -0.77 -14.18 43.26
CA GLY A 461 -0.62 -13.91 41.84
C GLY A 461 0.22 -12.67 41.61
N THR A 462 -0.38 -11.63 41.02
CA THR A 462 0.29 -10.38 40.62
C THR A 462 0.96 -9.66 41.81
N PHE A 463 2.21 -9.25 41.61
CA PHE A 463 3.08 -8.70 42.64
C PHE A 463 3.77 -7.41 42.19
N ILE A 464 3.81 -6.41 43.08
CA ILE A 464 4.56 -5.16 42.91
C ILE A 464 5.51 -5.00 44.10
N ASP A 465 6.79 -4.75 43.82
CA ASP A 465 7.76 -4.30 44.83
C ASP A 465 8.45 -2.99 44.41
N GLY A 466 9.43 -2.55 45.21
CA GLY A 466 10.18 -1.32 44.96
C GLY A 466 11.07 -1.32 43.72
N ASN A 467 11.20 -2.44 43.00
CA ASN A 467 12.10 -2.61 41.85
C ASN A 467 11.41 -3.15 40.59
N ILE A 468 10.40 -4.02 40.73
CA ILE A 468 9.78 -4.77 39.62
C ILE A 468 8.26 -4.90 39.79
N VAL A 469 7.57 -5.05 38.65
CA VAL A 469 6.17 -5.50 38.56
C VAL A 469 6.18 -6.89 37.92
N TYR A 470 5.66 -7.89 38.62
CA TYR A 470 5.47 -9.24 38.11
C TYR A 470 3.98 -9.46 37.83
N ALA A 471 3.63 -9.55 36.55
CA ALA A 471 2.26 -9.71 36.10
C ALA A 471 2.23 -10.63 34.87
N ASP A 472 1.28 -11.58 34.84
CA ASP A 472 1.06 -12.44 33.67
C ASP A 472 0.52 -11.64 32.47
N LEU A 473 -0.19 -10.54 32.75
CA LEU A 473 -0.69 -9.59 31.76
C LEU A 473 -0.69 -8.17 32.36
N ILE A 474 -0.15 -7.20 31.62
CA ILE A 474 -0.28 -5.77 31.93
C ILE A 474 -1.15 -5.15 30.83
N ALA A 475 -2.44 -5.00 31.13
CA ALA A 475 -3.36 -4.26 30.28
C ALA A 475 -3.26 -2.77 30.64
N ALA A 476 -2.57 -2.00 29.80
CA ALA A 476 -2.42 -0.56 29.95
C ALA A 476 -2.75 0.13 28.63
N GLY A 477 -3.50 1.24 28.68
CA GLY A 477 -3.80 2.02 27.47
C GLY A 477 -2.55 2.66 26.84
N THR A 478 -1.60 3.09 27.68
CA THR A 478 -0.28 3.56 27.24
C THR A 478 0.76 3.16 28.28
N MET A 479 1.85 2.52 27.85
CA MET A 479 3.01 2.20 28.69
C MET A 479 4.20 3.06 28.26
N LEU A 480 4.56 4.05 29.07
CA LEU A 480 5.78 4.82 28.90
C LEU A 480 6.97 4.00 29.43
N ALA A 481 7.87 3.59 28.54
CA ALA A 481 9.08 2.86 28.91
C ALA A 481 10.31 3.47 28.24
N ASN A 482 11.32 3.83 29.02
CA ASN A 482 12.61 4.30 28.49
C ASN A 482 13.41 3.16 27.82
N ARG A 483 13.18 1.91 28.22
CA ARG A 483 13.86 0.73 27.67
C ARG A 483 13.01 -0.52 27.86
N ILE A 484 12.74 -1.23 26.77
CA ILE A 484 12.15 -2.58 26.78
C ILE A 484 13.27 -3.56 26.41
N LYS A 485 13.52 -4.56 27.27
CA LYS A 485 14.55 -5.59 27.08
C LYS A 485 13.90 -6.97 27.21
N GLY A 486 13.86 -7.72 26.12
CA GLY A 486 13.29 -9.07 26.06
C GLY A 486 13.76 -9.80 24.80
N GLY A 487 13.47 -11.10 24.70
CA GLY A 487 13.82 -11.93 23.54
C GLY A 487 12.91 -11.64 22.33
N LYS A 488 12.11 -12.63 21.90
CA LYS A 488 11.16 -12.45 20.80
C LYS A 488 9.94 -11.66 21.26
N MET A 489 9.72 -10.49 20.67
CA MET A 489 8.48 -9.71 20.81
C MET A 489 7.52 -10.13 19.69
N ALA A 490 6.39 -10.73 20.05
CA ALA A 490 5.32 -11.07 19.11
C ALA A 490 4.23 -10.00 19.20
N LEU A 491 3.82 -9.49 18.04
CA LEU A 491 2.73 -8.52 17.90
C LEU A 491 1.59 -9.23 17.15
N GLY A 492 0.42 -9.32 17.78
CA GLY A 492 -0.74 -10.06 17.26
C GLY A 492 -0.93 -11.45 17.88
N GLY A 493 -2.14 -12.01 17.72
CA GLY A 493 -2.61 -13.30 18.28
C GLY A 493 -3.99 -13.70 17.73
N ASP A 494 -4.42 -14.96 17.90
CA ASP A 494 -5.70 -15.57 17.45
C ASP A 494 -6.53 -14.76 16.43
N GLY A 495 -6.05 -14.72 15.18
CA GLY A 495 -6.78 -14.12 14.05
C GLY A 495 -6.70 -12.60 13.94
N VAL A 496 -5.96 -11.92 14.83
CA VAL A 496 -5.76 -10.46 14.83
C VAL A 496 -4.29 -10.12 14.64
N PHE A 497 -4.02 -9.23 13.68
CA PHE A 497 -2.67 -8.80 13.34
C PHE A 497 -2.20 -7.67 14.28
N GLY A 498 -0.94 -7.74 14.74
CA GLY A 498 -0.36 -6.69 15.56
C GLY A 498 0.30 -5.60 14.73
N GLU A 499 0.21 -4.36 15.20
CA GLU A 499 0.88 -3.20 14.60
C GLU A 499 1.86 -2.53 15.58
N LEU A 500 2.95 -1.95 15.08
CA LEU A 500 3.90 -1.16 15.86
C LEU A 500 4.25 0.12 15.11
N PHE A 501 3.92 1.27 15.71
CA PHE A 501 4.21 2.60 15.16
C PHE A 501 5.34 3.29 15.92
N PHE A 502 6.23 3.97 15.20
CA PHE A 502 7.22 4.90 15.74
C PHE A 502 6.78 6.30 15.40
N TYR A 503 6.92 7.20 16.36
CA TYR A 503 6.52 8.58 16.23
C TYR A 503 7.74 9.49 16.41
N ASP A 504 7.78 10.62 15.71
CA ASP A 504 8.72 11.70 16.04
C ASP A 504 8.25 12.52 17.25
N SER A 505 9.04 13.54 17.61
CA SER A 505 8.71 14.46 18.72
C SER A 505 7.46 15.31 18.49
N GLN A 506 6.85 15.25 17.30
CA GLN A 506 5.60 15.91 16.95
C GLN A 506 4.44 14.90 16.79
N GLU A 507 4.63 13.67 17.28
CA GLU A 507 3.65 12.58 17.23
C GLU A 507 3.22 12.18 15.80
N ARG A 508 4.09 12.38 14.81
CA ARG A 508 3.86 11.90 13.44
C ARG A 508 4.45 10.51 13.30
N ILE A 509 3.70 9.60 12.68
CA ILE A 509 4.20 8.25 12.40
C ILE A 509 5.37 8.36 11.42
N THR A 510 6.57 8.03 11.91
CA THR A 510 7.79 7.96 11.10
C THR A 510 8.08 6.55 10.60
N MET A 511 7.53 5.53 11.27
CA MET A 511 7.64 4.13 10.88
C MET A 511 6.46 3.31 11.41
N ALA A 512 6.06 2.27 10.68
CA ALA A 512 5.00 1.34 11.08
C ALA A 512 5.36 -0.09 10.69
N PHE A 513 5.05 -1.06 11.55
CA PHE A 513 5.05 -2.50 11.26
C PHE A 513 3.63 -3.02 11.39
N ASN A 514 3.14 -3.82 10.43
CA ASN A 514 1.79 -4.41 10.45
C ASN A 514 1.89 -5.91 10.11
N GLY A 515 1.26 -6.74 10.94
CA GLY A 515 1.29 -8.20 10.84
C GLY A 515 0.35 -8.84 9.80
N GLU A 516 -0.59 -8.09 9.23
CA GLU A 516 -1.64 -8.55 8.29
C GLU A 516 -1.09 -8.89 6.91
N THR A 517 -0.13 -8.09 6.46
CA THR A 517 0.32 -8.12 5.06
C THR A 517 1.50 -9.06 4.82
N GLY A 518 2.01 -9.75 5.85
CA GLY A 518 3.07 -10.74 5.72
C GLY A 518 4.32 -10.20 5.01
N SER A 519 5.21 -9.56 5.79
CA SER A 519 6.50 -8.98 5.37
C SER A 519 6.43 -7.61 4.69
N VAL A 520 7.33 -6.74 5.13
CA VAL A 520 7.60 -5.43 4.54
C VAL A 520 8.12 -5.63 3.10
N ASN A 521 7.27 -5.43 2.10
CA ASN A 521 7.66 -5.52 0.69
C ASN A 521 8.26 -4.21 0.13
N ARG A 522 8.08 -3.07 0.82
CA ARG A 522 8.70 -1.78 0.52
C ARG A 522 8.62 -0.88 1.76
N LEU A 523 9.77 -0.42 2.26
CA LEU A 523 9.84 0.64 3.26
C LEU A 523 10.07 1.97 2.52
N LYS A 524 9.04 2.81 2.41
CA LYS A 524 9.20 4.22 2.02
C LYS A 524 9.10 5.08 3.28
N ALA A 525 10.25 5.35 3.90
CA ALA A 525 10.37 6.42 4.88
C ALA A 525 10.79 7.70 4.13
N GLY A 526 10.25 8.86 4.51
CA GLY A 526 10.61 10.15 3.91
C GLY A 526 12.11 10.47 4.07
N GLU A 527 12.68 10.14 5.23
CA GLU A 527 14.12 10.09 5.46
C GLU A 527 14.39 8.97 6.47
N LEU A 528 15.17 7.96 6.07
CA LEU A 528 15.69 6.93 6.98
C LEU A 528 17.15 7.25 7.26
N THR A 529 17.42 8.15 8.22
CA THR A 529 18.79 8.40 8.69
C THR A 529 19.23 7.28 9.60
N SER A 530 19.71 6.20 8.99
CA SER A 530 20.70 5.34 9.61
C SER A 530 22.07 5.81 9.08
N PRO A 531 23.09 6.02 9.93
CA PRO A 531 24.47 6.17 9.45
C PRO A 531 24.93 5.00 8.58
N ASN A 532 24.18 3.89 8.58
CA ASN A 532 24.49 2.62 7.94
C ASN A 532 23.40 2.13 6.96
N VAL A 533 22.53 3.01 6.46
CA VAL A 533 21.72 2.68 5.26
C VAL A 533 22.40 3.39 4.08
N PRO A 534 23.08 2.65 3.19
CA PRO A 534 23.82 3.25 2.09
C PRO A 534 22.84 3.73 1.02
N THR A 535 22.38 4.98 1.12
CA THR A 535 21.70 5.67 0.02
C THR A 535 22.61 6.75 -0.53
N ARG A 536 22.75 6.77 -1.86
CA ARG A 536 23.63 7.70 -2.56
C ARG A 536 22.94 9.05 -2.74
N SER A 537 22.75 9.78 -1.63
CA SER A 537 21.96 11.02 -1.63
C SER A 537 22.77 12.31 -1.57
N THR A 538 24.10 12.27 -1.33
CA THR A 538 24.96 13.46 -1.47
C THR A 538 26.42 13.09 -1.84
N PRO A 539 27.18 14.00 -2.50
CA PRO A 539 28.62 13.86 -2.71
C PRO A 539 29.43 13.67 -1.40
N LYS A 540 28.87 14.04 -0.25
CA LYS A 540 29.50 13.84 1.07
C LYS A 540 29.47 12.40 1.59
N GLN A 541 28.72 11.49 0.96
CA GLN A 541 28.70 10.06 1.30
C GLN A 541 29.57 9.22 0.34
N GLU A 542 30.29 9.87 -0.59
CA GLU A 542 31.28 9.26 -1.47
C GLU A 542 32.51 8.80 -0.67
N ALA A 543 32.46 7.58 -0.13
CA ALA A 543 33.64 6.78 0.24
C ALA A 543 33.32 5.39 0.83
N GLY A 544 32.06 5.03 1.08
CA GLY A 544 31.77 3.78 1.79
C GLY A 544 31.38 2.62 0.88
N THR A 545 32.34 1.94 0.24
CA THR A 545 32.11 0.53 -0.16
C THR A 545 31.79 -0.25 1.11
N VAL A 546 30.68 -0.97 1.14
CA VAL A 546 30.34 -1.82 2.28
C VAL A 546 31.07 -3.15 2.14
N HIS A 547 32.05 -3.37 3.00
CA HIS A 547 32.83 -4.61 3.02
C HIS A 547 32.14 -5.66 3.92
N LEU A 548 31.76 -6.79 3.33
CA LEU A 548 31.23 -7.96 4.02
C LEU A 548 32.21 -9.12 3.91
N TYR A 549 32.51 -9.75 5.03
CA TYR A 549 33.48 -10.84 5.12
C TYR A 549 32.78 -12.17 5.33
N VAL A 550 33.23 -13.19 4.60
CA VAL A 550 32.69 -14.55 4.65
C VAL A 550 33.80 -15.56 4.84
N ASN A 551 33.64 -16.48 5.80
CA ASN A 551 34.55 -17.59 5.99
C ASN A 551 33.78 -18.85 6.42
N PRO A 552 33.85 -19.97 5.67
CA PRO A 552 33.03 -21.15 5.93
C PRO A 552 33.47 -21.93 7.17
N ASN A 553 34.71 -21.73 7.62
CA ASN A 553 35.29 -22.43 8.77
C ASN A 553 35.10 -21.65 10.08
N SER A 554 35.37 -20.34 10.06
CA SER A 554 35.32 -19.48 11.26
C SER A 554 34.04 -18.66 11.38
N GLY A 555 33.27 -18.50 10.31
CA GLY A 555 32.09 -17.65 10.26
C GLY A 555 30.84 -18.22 10.93
N ASN A 556 29.87 -17.33 11.17
CA ASN A 556 28.60 -17.66 11.81
C ASN A 556 27.44 -16.89 11.16
N ASP A 557 26.45 -17.59 10.62
CA ASP A 557 25.30 -16.94 9.95
C ASP A 557 24.21 -16.44 10.92
N VAL A 558 24.23 -16.93 12.17
CA VAL A 558 23.27 -16.54 13.21
C VAL A 558 23.78 -15.31 13.97
N ASN A 559 25.07 -15.31 14.33
CA ASN A 559 25.66 -14.31 15.21
C ASN A 559 26.77 -13.47 14.54
N GLY A 560 27.21 -13.83 13.34
CA GLY A 560 28.17 -13.04 12.59
C GLY A 560 27.54 -11.71 12.16
N ASN A 561 28.39 -10.69 12.00
CA ASN A 561 27.97 -9.34 11.62
C ASN A 561 28.62 -8.90 10.29
N GLY A 562 29.32 -9.80 9.60
CA GLY A 562 29.96 -9.52 8.33
C GLY A 562 31.25 -8.71 8.42
N SER A 563 31.78 -8.41 9.61
CA SER A 563 33.11 -7.80 9.74
C SER A 563 34.22 -8.85 9.62
N SER A 564 35.45 -8.44 9.30
CA SER A 564 36.60 -9.35 9.18
C SER A 564 36.89 -10.12 10.49
N SER A 565 36.56 -9.51 11.64
CA SER A 565 36.68 -10.13 12.97
C SER A 565 35.51 -11.07 13.34
N SER A 566 34.38 -10.99 12.65
CA SER A 566 33.19 -11.80 12.91
C SER A 566 32.42 -12.09 11.61
N PRO A 567 33.06 -12.81 10.67
CA PRO A 567 32.54 -13.01 9.32
C PRO A 567 31.27 -13.86 9.30
N PHE A 568 30.50 -13.74 8.23
CA PHE A 568 29.44 -14.69 7.92
C PHE A 568 30.03 -16.05 7.54
N ARG A 569 29.25 -17.12 7.71
CA ARG A 569 29.68 -18.47 7.31
C ARG A 569 29.46 -18.71 5.83
N THR A 570 28.32 -18.26 5.30
CA THR A 570 27.90 -18.51 3.92
C THR A 570 27.88 -17.24 3.09
N ILE A 571 28.14 -17.39 1.79
CA ILE A 571 28.04 -16.29 0.82
C ILE A 571 26.57 -15.87 0.69
N GLN A 572 25.63 -16.82 0.74
CA GLN A 572 24.20 -16.52 0.75
C GLN A 572 23.83 -15.56 1.88
N ARG A 573 24.33 -15.79 3.11
CA ARG A 573 24.03 -14.90 4.24
C ARG A 573 24.53 -13.48 4.00
N ALA A 574 25.69 -13.31 3.37
CA ALA A 574 26.23 -12.00 3.01
C ALA A 574 25.41 -11.32 1.90
N VAL A 575 24.92 -12.08 0.92
CA VAL A 575 23.98 -11.55 -0.09
C VAL A 575 22.64 -11.15 0.52
N ASP A 576 22.17 -11.87 1.54
CA ASP A 576 20.93 -11.55 2.25
C ASP A 576 21.02 -10.23 3.04
N GLU A 577 22.23 -9.75 3.35
CA GLU A 577 22.46 -8.42 3.95
C GLU A 577 22.41 -7.28 2.93
N VAL A 578 22.57 -7.58 1.64
CA VAL A 578 22.47 -6.56 0.61
C VAL A 578 20.99 -6.18 0.43
N PRO A 579 20.62 -4.89 0.48
CA PRO A 579 19.24 -4.46 0.24
C PRO A 579 18.73 -4.87 -1.16
N ASP A 580 17.42 -5.07 -1.29
CA ASP A 580 16.81 -5.36 -2.61
C ASP A 580 16.83 -4.16 -3.55
N ILE A 581 16.76 -2.93 -3.00
CA ILE A 581 17.02 -1.69 -3.73
C ILE A 581 18.34 -1.13 -3.20
N CYS A 582 19.38 -1.11 -4.03
CA CYS A 582 20.75 -0.81 -3.62
C CYS A 582 21.46 0.11 -4.63
N ASP A 583 21.71 1.35 -4.21
CA ASP A 583 22.43 2.36 -4.99
C ASP A 583 23.90 2.50 -4.56
N ALA A 584 24.38 1.61 -3.69
CA ALA A 584 25.73 1.60 -3.15
C ALA A 584 26.51 0.33 -3.55
N ASP A 585 27.83 0.37 -3.33
CA ASP A 585 28.73 -0.74 -3.62
C ASP A 585 28.92 -1.65 -2.41
N PHE A 586 28.62 -2.93 -2.58
CA PHE A 586 28.88 -4.00 -1.62
C PHE A 586 30.01 -4.89 -2.12
N HIS A 587 31.00 -5.13 -1.27
CA HIS A 587 32.10 -6.02 -1.57
C HIS A 587 32.11 -7.19 -0.58
N ILE A 588 31.80 -8.37 -1.10
CA ILE A 588 31.81 -9.64 -0.38
C ILE A 588 33.18 -10.30 -0.55
N HIS A 589 33.95 -10.35 0.53
CA HIS A 589 35.30 -10.92 0.61
C HIS A 589 35.24 -12.32 1.22
N ALA A 590 35.72 -13.32 0.48
CA ALA A 590 35.91 -14.66 1.05
C ALA A 590 37.36 -14.89 1.53
N ASP A 591 38.35 -14.34 0.84
CA ASP A 591 39.77 -14.68 1.03
C ASP A 591 40.63 -13.41 1.19
N GLU A 592 40.85 -12.94 2.42
CA GLU A 592 41.84 -11.90 2.73
C GLU A 592 43.21 -12.46 3.15
N SER A 593 43.29 -13.74 3.54
CA SER A 593 44.50 -14.35 4.10
C SER A 593 45.34 -15.15 3.09
N GLY A 594 44.84 -15.34 1.87
CA GLY A 594 45.45 -16.18 0.83
C GLY A 594 45.25 -17.68 1.07
N GLU A 595 44.28 -18.06 1.90
CA GLU A 595 43.96 -19.45 2.21
C GLU A 595 42.83 -19.95 1.30
N GLN A 596 43.00 -21.12 0.70
CA GLN A 596 41.95 -21.72 -0.13
C GLN A 596 40.78 -22.18 0.76
N LEU A 597 39.63 -21.51 0.64
CA LEU A 597 38.40 -21.88 1.34
C LEU A 597 37.47 -22.74 0.48
N PHE A 598 36.59 -23.50 1.13
CA PHE A 598 35.63 -24.39 0.47
C PHE A 598 34.21 -24.08 0.95
N PHE A 599 33.40 -23.51 0.08
CA PHE A 599 31.99 -23.19 0.33
C PHE A 599 31.10 -24.29 -0.23
N TYR A 600 30.34 -24.96 0.63
CA TYR A 600 29.36 -25.98 0.24
C TYR A 600 27.95 -25.42 0.43
N GLU A 601 27.48 -24.67 -0.55
CA GLU A 601 26.22 -23.95 -0.47
C GLU A 601 25.60 -23.71 -1.86
N HIS A 602 24.37 -23.20 -1.88
CA HIS A 602 23.74 -22.71 -3.10
C HIS A 602 23.52 -21.22 -2.97
N LEU A 603 23.78 -20.48 -4.06
CA LEU A 603 23.67 -19.04 -4.07
C LEU A 603 22.47 -18.62 -4.92
N VAL A 604 21.59 -17.82 -4.33
CA VAL A 604 20.38 -17.28 -4.94
C VAL A 604 20.40 -15.76 -4.80
N ILE A 605 20.47 -15.09 -5.94
CA ILE A 605 20.38 -13.62 -6.05
C ILE A 605 19.09 -13.31 -6.82
N ARG A 606 18.14 -12.61 -6.17
CA ARG A 606 16.83 -12.29 -6.76
C ARG A 606 16.41 -10.88 -6.45
N GLY A 607 15.82 -10.19 -7.43
CA GLY A 607 15.14 -8.92 -7.20
C GLY A 607 16.05 -7.79 -6.74
N LYS A 608 17.37 -7.91 -6.95
CA LYS A 608 18.32 -6.85 -6.62
C LYS A 608 18.28 -5.81 -7.73
N ASP A 609 17.93 -4.58 -7.40
CA ASP A 609 17.69 -3.46 -8.31
C ASP A 609 18.39 -2.19 -7.76
N GLY A 610 18.71 -1.24 -8.63
CA GLY A 610 19.40 0.01 -8.25
C GLY A 610 20.75 0.22 -8.94
N ASP A 611 21.31 1.42 -8.75
CA ASP A 611 22.49 1.89 -9.49
C ASP A 611 23.84 1.40 -8.89
N GLY A 612 23.79 0.67 -7.77
CA GLY A 612 24.96 0.15 -7.06
C GLY A 612 25.59 -1.11 -7.67
N SER A 613 26.50 -1.73 -6.93
CA SER A 613 27.12 -3.00 -7.35
C SER A 613 27.32 -3.99 -6.21
N ILE A 614 27.33 -5.28 -6.55
CA ILE A 614 27.70 -6.36 -5.63
C ILE A 614 28.90 -7.08 -6.21
N ARG A 615 30.05 -6.94 -5.56
CA ARG A 615 31.32 -7.55 -5.93
C ARG A 615 31.61 -8.75 -5.04
N PHE A 616 31.85 -9.90 -5.64
CA PHE A 616 32.30 -11.12 -4.98
C PHE A 616 33.80 -11.31 -5.27
N THR A 617 34.63 -11.41 -4.24
CA THR A 617 36.06 -11.72 -4.38
C THR A 617 36.37 -13.02 -3.65
N LEU A 618 36.55 -14.08 -4.42
CA LEU A 618 36.80 -15.43 -3.89
C LEU A 618 38.28 -15.83 -3.93
N GLY A 619 39.13 -15.08 -4.64
CA GLY A 619 40.56 -15.41 -4.75
C GLY A 619 40.77 -16.82 -5.32
N THR A 620 41.43 -17.69 -4.55
CA THR A 620 41.68 -19.09 -4.96
C THR A 620 40.64 -20.09 -4.44
N SER A 621 39.63 -19.62 -3.72
CA SER A 621 38.63 -20.44 -3.03
C SER A 621 37.71 -21.23 -3.98
N ASP A 622 37.20 -22.35 -3.50
CA ASP A 622 36.24 -23.20 -4.18
C ASP A 622 34.81 -22.94 -3.67
N PHE A 623 33.90 -22.60 -4.58
CA PHE A 623 32.46 -22.64 -4.36
C PHE A 623 31.89 -23.94 -4.95
N ILE A 624 31.13 -24.71 -4.18
CA ILE A 624 30.63 -26.02 -4.54
C ILE A 624 29.09 -26.02 -4.38
N GLY A 625 28.41 -25.83 -5.51
CA GLY A 625 26.97 -25.74 -5.65
C GLY A 625 26.55 -25.03 -6.93
N TRP A 626 25.29 -24.66 -7.04
CA TRP A 626 24.77 -23.84 -8.14
C TRP A 626 24.51 -22.40 -7.70
N VAL A 627 24.67 -21.46 -8.64
CA VAL A 627 24.37 -20.04 -8.50
C VAL A 627 23.19 -19.71 -9.41
N ARG A 628 22.15 -19.11 -8.85
CA ARG A 628 20.99 -18.63 -9.59
C ARG A 628 20.82 -17.13 -9.41
N ILE A 629 20.80 -16.43 -10.53
CA ILE A 629 20.54 -14.99 -10.61
C ILE A 629 19.25 -14.80 -11.39
N SER A 630 18.26 -14.11 -10.81
CA SER A 630 17.00 -13.85 -11.52
C SER A 630 16.33 -12.53 -11.18
N GLY A 631 16.00 -11.73 -12.20
CA GLY A 631 15.41 -10.40 -12.01
C GLY A 631 16.35 -9.50 -11.20
N ALA A 632 17.63 -9.52 -11.54
CA ALA A 632 18.64 -8.70 -10.89
C ALA A 632 19.08 -7.63 -11.89
N ASP A 633 18.63 -6.40 -11.64
CA ASP A 633 18.83 -5.22 -12.48
C ASP A 633 19.89 -4.29 -11.85
N ILE A 634 20.75 -4.87 -10.99
CA ILE A 634 21.96 -4.28 -10.38
C ILE A 634 23.22 -4.90 -10.99
N LYS A 635 24.37 -4.21 -10.90
CA LYS A 635 25.67 -4.74 -11.35
C LYS A 635 26.18 -5.84 -10.42
N LEU A 636 26.38 -7.05 -10.96
CA LEU A 636 26.97 -8.19 -10.24
C LEU A 636 28.37 -8.50 -10.80
N LEU A 637 29.39 -8.44 -9.95
CA LEU A 637 30.79 -8.66 -10.33
C LEU A 637 31.35 -9.86 -9.58
N PHE A 638 31.61 -10.96 -10.28
CA PHE A 638 32.30 -12.13 -9.73
C PHE A 638 33.77 -12.09 -10.12
N ASN A 639 34.67 -11.96 -9.15
CA ASN A 639 36.11 -11.91 -9.38
C ASN A 639 36.81 -13.10 -8.71
N GLY A 640 37.45 -13.93 -9.54
CA GLY A 640 38.19 -15.10 -9.10
C GLY A 640 37.31 -16.26 -8.62
N GLY A 641 37.94 -17.21 -7.95
CA GLY A 641 37.31 -18.41 -7.41
C GLY A 641 37.12 -19.54 -8.43
N ARG A 642 36.94 -20.74 -7.88
CA ARG A 642 36.60 -21.96 -8.60
C ARG A 642 35.17 -22.35 -8.31
N TRP A 643 34.30 -22.28 -9.30
CA TRP A 643 32.86 -22.48 -9.16
C TRP A 643 32.48 -23.85 -9.71
N LYS A 644 32.11 -24.77 -8.82
CA LYS A 644 31.89 -26.20 -9.10
C LYS A 644 30.44 -26.59 -8.90
N HIS A 645 29.83 -27.25 -9.89
CA HIS A 645 28.49 -27.81 -9.71
C HIS A 645 28.51 -29.04 -8.80
N ASP A 646 27.64 -29.11 -7.80
CA ASP A 646 27.59 -30.22 -6.82
C ASP A 646 26.76 -31.43 -7.29
N GLY A 647 25.89 -31.21 -8.28
CA GLY A 647 25.05 -32.21 -8.96
C GLY A 647 23.60 -32.23 -8.50
N THR A 648 23.20 -31.30 -7.64
CA THR A 648 21.82 -31.17 -7.19
C THR A 648 20.97 -30.44 -8.23
N SER A 649 19.68 -30.77 -8.30
CA SER A 649 18.73 -30.04 -9.14
C SER A 649 18.23 -28.79 -8.43
N HIS A 650 17.96 -27.73 -9.19
CA HIS A 650 17.32 -26.55 -8.66
C HIS A 650 15.85 -26.84 -8.27
N PRO A 651 15.34 -26.44 -7.08
CA PRO A 651 13.97 -26.77 -6.61
C PRO A 651 12.83 -26.36 -7.57
N ARG A 652 12.96 -25.23 -8.28
CA ARG A 652 12.00 -24.76 -9.29
C ARG A 652 12.16 -25.37 -10.70
N ASN A 653 13.07 -26.32 -10.89
CA ASN A 653 13.23 -27.04 -12.15
C ASN A 653 13.59 -28.50 -11.83
N GLU A 654 12.61 -29.23 -11.30
CA GLU A 654 12.76 -30.64 -10.95
C GLU A 654 13.01 -31.44 -12.23
N GLY A 655 14.19 -32.06 -12.33
CA GLY A 655 14.52 -32.92 -13.46
C GLY A 655 16.00 -33.03 -13.82
N ALA A 656 16.85 -32.05 -13.47
CA ALA A 656 18.29 -32.13 -13.70
C ALA A 656 19.15 -31.00 -13.08
N PRO A 657 20.45 -31.24 -12.85
CA PRO A 657 21.42 -30.19 -12.53
C PRO A 657 21.71 -29.29 -13.75
N TYR A 658 21.14 -28.08 -13.75
CA TYR A 658 21.06 -27.25 -14.96
C TYR A 658 22.38 -26.53 -15.31
N SER A 659 22.90 -25.66 -14.45
CA SER A 659 24.17 -24.96 -14.72
C SER A 659 24.86 -24.48 -13.45
N VAL A 660 26.18 -24.25 -13.52
CA VAL A 660 26.92 -23.64 -12.38
C VAL A 660 26.36 -22.23 -12.15
N PHE A 661 26.25 -21.43 -13.22
CA PHE A 661 25.55 -20.14 -13.19
C PHE A 661 24.30 -20.20 -14.06
N HIS A 662 23.14 -19.97 -13.46
CA HIS A 662 21.85 -19.86 -14.15
C HIS A 662 21.33 -18.43 -14.01
N ILE A 663 21.34 -17.69 -15.12
CA ILE A 663 21.07 -16.25 -15.13
C ILE A 663 19.84 -15.99 -16.01
N ILE A 664 18.87 -15.27 -15.44
CA ILE A 664 17.54 -15.13 -16.02
C ILE A 664 17.07 -13.69 -15.84
N ARG A 665 16.85 -12.94 -16.93
CA ARG A 665 16.34 -11.56 -16.89
C ARG A 665 17.16 -10.69 -15.93
N SER A 666 18.39 -10.39 -16.32
CA SER A 666 19.34 -9.69 -15.45
C SER A 666 20.33 -8.92 -16.31
N ASP A 667 20.51 -7.64 -16.01
CA ASP A 667 20.99 -6.67 -16.99
C ASP A 667 22.52 -6.47 -16.96
N SER A 668 23.23 -6.91 -15.90
CA SER A 668 24.68 -6.75 -15.85
C SER A 668 25.37 -7.76 -14.92
N VAL A 669 25.80 -8.91 -15.47
CA VAL A 669 26.62 -9.90 -14.75
C VAL A 669 28.00 -10.02 -15.37
N LEU A 670 29.03 -9.60 -14.65
CA LEU A 670 30.43 -9.68 -15.05
C LEU A 670 31.16 -10.76 -14.24
N MET A 671 31.87 -11.65 -14.93
CA MET A 671 32.72 -12.69 -14.35
C MET A 671 34.14 -12.50 -14.83
N GLN A 672 35.06 -12.19 -13.92
CA GLN A 672 36.48 -12.00 -14.22
C GLN A 672 37.31 -13.07 -13.52
N ASN A 673 38.28 -13.65 -14.22
CA ASN A 673 39.24 -14.60 -13.67
C ASN A 673 38.60 -15.84 -13.00
N CYS A 674 37.34 -16.14 -13.34
CA CYS A 674 36.58 -17.24 -12.75
C CYS A 674 36.95 -18.58 -13.42
N THR A 675 37.14 -19.62 -12.63
CA THR A 675 37.27 -21.00 -13.12
C THR A 675 35.97 -21.75 -12.86
N ILE A 676 35.21 -22.04 -13.92
CA ILE A 676 33.90 -22.69 -13.84
C ILE A 676 34.07 -24.17 -14.21
N VAL A 677 33.60 -25.05 -13.34
CA VAL A 677 33.74 -26.50 -13.44
C VAL A 677 32.36 -27.13 -13.32
N ALA A 678 31.82 -27.59 -14.45
CA ALA A 678 30.44 -28.05 -14.55
C ALA A 678 30.30 -29.58 -14.59
N ASP A 679 31.20 -30.32 -13.91
CA ASP A 679 31.29 -31.80 -13.92
C ASP A 679 29.95 -32.52 -13.78
N LYS A 680 29.05 -31.91 -13.00
CA LYS A 680 27.73 -32.45 -12.68
C LYS A 680 26.57 -31.58 -13.15
N GLY A 681 26.83 -30.52 -13.93
CA GLY A 681 25.82 -29.61 -14.47
C GLY A 681 25.75 -29.72 -15.99
N TYR A 682 24.57 -29.44 -16.57
CA TYR A 682 24.42 -29.41 -18.02
C TYR A 682 25.26 -28.32 -18.68
N TYR A 683 25.32 -27.13 -18.08
CA TYR A 683 26.07 -26.00 -18.61
C TYR A 683 27.02 -25.40 -17.56
N GLY A 684 28.10 -24.77 -18.01
CA GLY A 684 28.91 -23.90 -17.15
C GLY A 684 28.13 -22.64 -16.81
N VAL A 685 27.83 -21.83 -17.83
CA VAL A 685 27.03 -20.60 -17.70
C VAL A 685 25.85 -20.66 -18.66
N ALA A 686 24.64 -20.38 -18.16
CA ALA A 686 23.43 -20.35 -18.97
C ALA A 686 22.66 -19.03 -18.75
N GLY A 687 22.62 -18.20 -19.79
CA GLY A 687 21.83 -16.97 -19.85
C GLY A 687 20.49 -17.16 -20.54
N SER A 688 19.42 -16.57 -20.02
CA SER A 688 18.09 -16.61 -20.64
C SER A 688 17.23 -15.36 -20.38
N GLN A 689 16.20 -15.14 -21.21
CA GLN A 689 15.22 -14.05 -21.02
C GLN A 689 15.88 -12.67 -20.98
N SER A 690 16.62 -12.33 -22.05
CA SER A 690 17.29 -11.02 -22.20
C SER A 690 18.37 -10.68 -21.17
N SER A 691 18.97 -11.68 -20.51
CA SER A 691 20.14 -11.43 -19.65
C SER A 691 21.37 -10.96 -20.42
N TYR A 692 22.16 -10.07 -19.84
CA TYR A 692 23.49 -9.70 -20.32
C TYR A 692 24.57 -10.24 -19.39
N ILE A 693 25.48 -11.03 -19.96
CA ILE A 693 26.52 -11.74 -19.21
C ILE A 693 27.85 -11.53 -19.91
N GLU A 694 28.88 -11.21 -19.15
CA GLU A 694 30.22 -11.03 -19.66
C GLU A 694 31.22 -11.85 -18.84
N ILE A 695 32.05 -12.62 -19.53
CA ILE A 695 33.08 -13.46 -18.91
C ILE A 695 34.42 -13.07 -19.51
N ARG A 696 35.38 -12.71 -18.65
CA ARG A 696 36.72 -12.26 -19.05
C ARG A 696 37.81 -13.07 -18.36
N ASN A 697 38.84 -13.43 -19.13
CA ASN A 697 40.08 -14.04 -18.62
C ASN A 697 39.81 -15.30 -17.77
N GLY A 698 38.74 -16.03 -18.09
CA GLY A 698 38.21 -17.13 -17.30
C GLY A 698 38.40 -18.48 -17.95
N SER A 699 37.88 -19.53 -17.30
CA SER A 699 37.82 -20.85 -17.92
C SER A 699 36.54 -21.61 -17.61
N ILE A 700 36.05 -22.40 -18.58
CA ILE A 700 34.84 -23.23 -18.42
C ILE A 700 35.15 -24.67 -18.81
N HIS A 701 35.08 -25.57 -17.85
CA HIS A 701 35.47 -26.97 -18.01
C HIS A 701 34.35 -27.94 -17.70
N ARG A 702 34.37 -29.07 -18.41
CA ARG A 702 33.67 -30.31 -18.03
C ARG A 702 32.14 -30.16 -17.85
N ALA A 703 31.50 -29.24 -18.57
CA ALA A 703 30.04 -29.22 -18.65
C ALA A 703 29.54 -30.52 -19.30
N GLN A 704 28.41 -31.07 -18.83
CA GLN A 704 27.86 -32.29 -19.44
C GLN A 704 27.35 -32.06 -20.87
N ARG A 705 26.97 -30.82 -21.19
CA ARG A 705 26.59 -30.35 -22.52
C ARG A 705 27.55 -29.23 -22.93
N SER A 706 27.06 -28.01 -23.09
CA SER A 706 27.87 -26.88 -23.55
C SER A 706 28.52 -26.07 -22.41
N GLY A 707 29.66 -25.42 -22.67
CA GLY A 707 30.33 -24.57 -21.69
C GLY A 707 29.49 -23.33 -21.34
N ALA A 708 29.30 -22.43 -22.30
CA ALA A 708 28.46 -21.24 -22.18
C ALA A 708 27.27 -21.33 -23.13
N VAL A 709 26.07 -20.92 -22.68
CA VAL A 709 24.85 -20.94 -23.49
C VAL A 709 24.07 -19.63 -23.37
N ALA A 710 23.71 -19.07 -24.53
CA ALA A 710 22.81 -17.94 -24.64
C ALA A 710 21.49 -18.38 -25.30
N GLN A 711 20.35 -18.06 -24.67
CA GLN A 711 19.03 -18.41 -25.20
C GLN A 711 17.95 -17.38 -24.86
N ARG A 712 16.83 -17.39 -25.61
CA ARG A 712 15.65 -16.53 -25.35
C ARG A 712 16.02 -15.06 -25.16
N GLY A 713 16.77 -14.48 -26.10
CA GLY A 713 17.16 -13.07 -26.08
C GLY A 713 18.40 -12.74 -25.25
N ALA A 714 18.98 -13.68 -24.50
CA ALA A 714 20.17 -13.40 -23.70
C ALA A 714 21.41 -13.17 -24.57
N VAL A 715 22.31 -12.33 -24.08
CA VAL A 715 23.62 -12.02 -24.67
C VAL A 715 24.71 -12.52 -23.71
N VAL A 716 25.65 -13.32 -24.24
CA VAL A 716 26.80 -13.80 -23.49
C VAL A 716 28.08 -13.42 -24.25
N TYR A 717 28.89 -12.58 -23.62
CA TYR A 717 30.18 -12.11 -24.12
C TYR A 717 31.31 -12.91 -23.48
N LEU A 718 32.19 -13.48 -24.31
CA LEU A 718 33.37 -14.24 -23.90
C LEU A 718 34.62 -13.51 -24.38
N TYR A 719 35.39 -12.97 -23.45
CA TYR A 719 36.68 -12.34 -23.70
C TYR A 719 37.80 -13.21 -23.12
N ASP A 720 38.66 -13.78 -23.96
CA ASP A 720 39.77 -14.64 -23.54
C ASP A 720 39.34 -15.75 -22.56
N VAL A 721 38.25 -16.46 -22.89
CA VAL A 721 37.70 -17.54 -22.06
C VAL A 721 38.12 -18.89 -22.62
N GLN A 722 38.91 -19.65 -21.88
CA GLN A 722 39.38 -20.98 -22.28
C GLN A 722 38.55 -22.11 -21.66
N GLY A 723 38.86 -23.36 -21.97
CA GLY A 723 38.08 -24.48 -21.44
C GLY A 723 38.21 -25.75 -22.25
N LYS A 724 37.91 -26.90 -21.63
CA LYS A 724 37.93 -28.20 -22.32
C LYS A 724 36.95 -29.18 -21.72
N GLU A 725 36.73 -30.28 -22.45
CA GLU A 725 35.96 -31.46 -22.02
C GLU A 725 34.45 -31.17 -21.81
N ASN A 726 33.88 -30.18 -22.51
CA ASN A 726 32.43 -29.93 -22.49
C ASN A 726 31.70 -30.92 -23.43
N GLY A 727 30.75 -31.68 -22.88
CA GLY A 727 30.10 -32.86 -23.47
C GLY A 727 29.02 -32.56 -24.51
N LEU A 728 28.08 -33.51 -24.67
CA LEU A 728 27.00 -33.47 -25.66
C LEU A 728 25.63 -33.53 -24.96
N ASP A 729 24.66 -32.83 -25.51
CA ASP A 729 23.26 -32.96 -25.11
C ASP A 729 22.57 -34.17 -25.74
N SER A 730 21.30 -34.41 -25.37
CA SER A 730 20.50 -35.55 -25.85
C SER A 730 20.20 -35.52 -27.35
N SER A 731 20.34 -34.36 -28.00
CA SER A 731 20.26 -34.21 -29.46
C SER A 731 21.60 -34.42 -30.14
N GLY A 732 22.68 -34.66 -29.39
CA GLY A 732 24.04 -34.75 -29.91
C GLY A 732 24.67 -33.39 -30.16
N GLU A 733 24.14 -32.30 -29.59
CA GLU A 733 24.67 -30.94 -29.70
C GLU A 733 25.51 -30.60 -28.46
N GLY A 734 26.75 -30.15 -28.65
CA GLY A 734 27.61 -29.77 -27.53
C GLY A 734 28.84 -28.99 -27.97
N TYR A 735 28.89 -27.73 -27.58
CA TYR A 735 29.90 -26.76 -27.99
C TYR A 735 30.49 -26.06 -26.78
N GLY A 736 31.68 -25.48 -26.91
CA GLY A 736 32.21 -24.61 -25.87
C GLY A 736 31.32 -23.40 -25.59
N ALA A 737 30.82 -22.78 -26.64
CA ALA A 737 29.86 -21.68 -26.61
C ALA A 737 28.68 -21.95 -27.57
N TYR A 738 27.45 -21.83 -27.11
CA TYR A 738 26.27 -22.17 -27.92
C TYR A 738 25.17 -21.12 -27.83
N ALA A 739 24.86 -20.50 -28.96
CA ALA A 739 23.72 -19.59 -29.11
C ALA A 739 22.51 -20.34 -29.68
N ARG A 740 21.32 -20.18 -29.06
CA ARG A 740 20.07 -20.76 -29.58
C ARG A 740 18.84 -19.93 -29.27
N THR A 741 17.73 -20.15 -29.96
CA THR A 741 16.41 -19.55 -29.62
C THR A 741 16.51 -18.03 -29.39
N GLY A 742 17.12 -17.30 -30.32
CA GLY A 742 17.26 -15.84 -30.26
C GLY A 742 18.29 -15.32 -29.24
N GLY A 743 19.12 -16.18 -28.67
CA GLY A 743 20.28 -15.73 -27.88
C GLY A 743 21.49 -15.39 -28.75
N THR A 744 22.40 -14.59 -28.20
CA THR A 744 23.61 -14.12 -28.88
C THR A 744 24.85 -14.48 -28.08
N ILE A 745 25.83 -15.10 -28.75
CA ILE A 745 27.18 -15.30 -28.22
C ILE A 745 28.11 -14.34 -28.95
N VAL A 746 28.93 -13.63 -28.18
CA VAL A 746 30.01 -12.80 -28.71
C VAL A 746 31.33 -13.32 -28.19
N ILE A 747 32.32 -13.51 -29.07
CA ILE A 747 33.64 -14.04 -28.73
C ILE A 747 34.72 -13.08 -29.24
N SER A 748 35.57 -12.65 -28.32
CA SER A 748 36.69 -11.77 -28.57
C SER A 748 37.85 -12.11 -27.63
N GLY A 749 38.97 -11.42 -27.78
CA GLY A 749 40.15 -11.65 -26.98
C GLY A 749 41.27 -10.70 -27.35
N SER A 750 42.30 -10.68 -26.50
CA SER A 750 43.50 -9.87 -26.66
C SER A 750 44.26 -10.14 -27.97
N ASP A 751 44.21 -11.37 -28.47
CA ASP A 751 44.66 -11.73 -29.81
C ASP A 751 43.46 -11.73 -30.77
N GLY A 752 43.13 -10.54 -31.29
CA GLY A 752 41.98 -10.29 -32.16
C GLY A 752 41.94 -11.05 -33.49
N SER A 753 42.90 -11.95 -33.74
CA SER A 753 42.89 -12.89 -34.88
C SER A 753 42.51 -14.32 -34.49
N ASN A 754 42.69 -14.70 -33.23
CA ASN A 754 42.53 -16.06 -32.70
C ASN A 754 42.15 -16.04 -31.20
N PRO A 755 40.92 -15.62 -30.85
CA PRO A 755 40.51 -15.50 -29.46
C PRO A 755 40.39 -16.87 -28.78
N TYR A 756 40.52 -16.90 -27.45
CA TYR A 756 40.24 -18.12 -26.67
C TYR A 756 38.73 -18.35 -26.58
N CYS A 757 38.34 -19.61 -26.79
CA CYS A 757 36.98 -20.09 -26.59
C CYS A 757 37.05 -21.44 -25.87
N PRO A 758 36.10 -21.79 -24.99
CA PRO A 758 36.01 -23.15 -24.46
C PRO A 758 35.86 -24.17 -25.59
N GLU A 759 36.35 -25.38 -25.39
CA GLU A 759 36.18 -26.48 -26.33
C GLU A 759 35.00 -27.37 -25.92
N GLY A 760 34.13 -27.71 -26.87
CA GLY A 760 33.11 -28.75 -26.73
C GLY A 760 33.28 -29.88 -27.75
N VAL A 761 32.60 -31.01 -27.54
CA VAL A 761 32.75 -32.21 -28.38
C VAL A 761 32.49 -31.96 -29.88
N ASN A 762 31.55 -31.08 -30.23
CA ASN A 762 31.26 -30.73 -31.63
C ASN A 762 32.04 -29.50 -32.14
N GLY A 763 32.87 -28.87 -31.31
CA GLY A 763 33.66 -27.69 -31.65
C GLY A 763 33.55 -26.56 -30.62
N TYR A 764 34.22 -25.44 -30.94
CA TYR A 764 34.35 -24.29 -30.05
C TYR A 764 33.06 -23.52 -29.87
N ALA A 765 32.48 -23.04 -30.96
CA ALA A 765 31.28 -22.22 -30.91
C ALA A 765 30.31 -22.59 -32.03
N ASN A 766 29.01 -22.52 -31.76
CA ASN A 766 27.99 -22.66 -32.78
C ASN A 766 26.75 -21.83 -32.46
N ALA A 767 26.01 -21.46 -33.50
CA ALA A 767 24.68 -20.87 -33.41
C ALA A 767 23.66 -21.83 -34.06
N GLY A 768 22.75 -22.35 -33.26
CA GLY A 768 21.63 -23.17 -33.72
C GLY A 768 20.30 -22.40 -33.69
N HIS A 769 19.32 -22.85 -34.49
CA HIS A 769 18.00 -22.22 -34.58
C HIS A 769 18.10 -20.72 -34.95
N THR A 770 17.43 -19.82 -34.22
CA THR A 770 17.49 -18.36 -34.38
C THR A 770 18.62 -17.69 -33.58
N GLY A 771 19.61 -18.46 -33.07
CA GLY A 771 20.74 -17.91 -32.33
C GLY A 771 21.73 -17.14 -33.21
N GLN A 772 22.51 -16.25 -32.61
CA GLN A 772 23.54 -15.47 -33.29
C GLN A 772 24.92 -15.72 -32.66
N LEU A 773 25.94 -15.86 -33.50
CA LEU A 773 27.33 -15.98 -33.07
C LEU A 773 28.13 -14.87 -33.77
N ASN A 774 28.73 -14.00 -32.97
CA ASN A 774 29.63 -12.95 -33.43
C ASN A 774 31.02 -13.24 -32.88
N ALA A 775 31.97 -13.61 -33.74
CA ALA A 775 33.35 -13.85 -33.34
C ALA A 775 34.28 -12.96 -34.16
N ASN A 776 35.25 -12.32 -33.50
CA ASN A 776 36.32 -11.57 -34.17
C ASN A 776 37.40 -12.52 -34.75
N SER A 777 37.02 -13.64 -35.35
CA SER A 777 37.93 -14.53 -36.09
C SER A 777 37.19 -15.32 -37.15
N ASP A 778 37.89 -15.76 -38.20
CA ASP A 778 37.37 -16.64 -39.27
C ASP A 778 37.14 -18.09 -38.77
N GLY A 779 36.65 -18.26 -37.55
CA GLY A 779 36.40 -19.57 -36.92
C GLY A 779 37.63 -20.27 -36.33
N ASN A 780 38.79 -19.61 -36.31
CA ASN A 780 39.98 -20.12 -35.62
C ASN A 780 39.93 -19.69 -34.14
N PHE A 781 39.92 -20.68 -33.25
CA PHE A 781 39.92 -20.50 -31.80
C PHE A 781 41.07 -21.28 -31.17
N ARG A 782 41.61 -20.78 -30.05
CA ARG A 782 42.69 -21.45 -29.30
C ARG A 782 42.15 -22.24 -28.12
N THR A 783 42.71 -23.43 -27.89
CA THR A 783 42.66 -24.18 -26.61
C THR A 783 44.05 -24.26 -25.97
N GLY A 784 44.12 -24.25 -24.64
CA GLY A 784 45.34 -24.62 -23.92
C GLY A 784 45.24 -24.36 -22.43
N SER A 785 46.24 -24.80 -21.65
CA SER A 785 46.49 -24.23 -20.34
C SER A 785 47.35 -22.97 -20.54
N ALA A 786 46.72 -21.81 -20.63
CA ALA A 786 47.40 -20.68 -20.02
C ALA A 786 47.60 -21.07 -18.54
N ASN A 787 48.82 -20.89 -17.99
CA ASN A 787 48.95 -20.82 -16.53
C ASN A 787 47.80 -19.96 -16.04
N PRO A 788 47.13 -20.27 -14.91
CA PRO A 788 46.22 -19.31 -14.30
C PRO A 788 46.97 -18.00 -14.35
N ILE A 789 46.49 -17.04 -15.15
CA ILE A 789 47.11 -15.73 -15.20
C ILE A 789 47.03 -15.37 -13.73
N SER A 790 48.18 -15.28 -13.04
CA SER A 790 48.19 -14.70 -11.70
C SER A 790 47.41 -13.44 -11.89
N ALA A 791 46.25 -13.33 -11.22
CA ALA A 791 45.24 -12.33 -11.52
C ALA A 791 45.99 -11.10 -12.00
N PRO A 792 45.85 -10.70 -13.29
CA PRO A 792 46.55 -9.49 -13.67
C PRO A 792 46.11 -8.47 -12.61
N ASN A 793 47.05 -7.73 -12.05
CA ASN A 793 46.73 -6.71 -11.05
C ASN A 793 45.81 -5.61 -11.64
N GLU A 794 45.32 -5.82 -12.88
CA GLU A 794 44.11 -5.32 -13.51
C GLU A 794 42.95 -5.14 -12.51
N GLU A 795 42.93 -3.95 -11.97
CA GLU A 795 41.84 -3.40 -11.20
C GLU A 795 40.97 -2.57 -12.16
N LEU A 796 39.69 -2.91 -12.26
CA LEU A 796 38.71 -2.02 -12.87
C LEU A 796 38.37 -0.92 -11.87
N LEU A 797 38.79 0.29 -12.20
CA LEU A 797 38.44 1.50 -11.51
C LEU A 797 37.29 2.19 -12.25
N SER A 798 36.16 2.41 -11.58
CA SER A 798 34.98 3.05 -12.16
C SER A 798 34.74 4.39 -11.49
N PHE A 799 34.55 5.44 -12.28
CA PHE A 799 34.43 6.81 -11.82
C PHE A 799 33.25 7.47 -12.48
N GLN A 800 32.35 8.04 -11.69
CA GLN A 800 31.28 8.83 -12.26
C GLN A 800 31.74 10.26 -12.54
N ALA A 801 31.12 10.90 -13.54
CA ALA A 801 31.32 12.32 -13.78
C ALA A 801 30.96 13.11 -12.50
N THR A 802 31.86 13.98 -12.06
CA THR A 802 31.78 14.60 -10.72
C THR A 802 30.75 15.74 -10.65
N ASP A 803 30.43 16.37 -11.78
CA ASP A 803 29.38 17.37 -11.91
C ASP A 803 28.70 17.20 -13.27
N PHE A 804 27.37 17.12 -13.29
CA PHE A 804 26.57 17.19 -14.53
C PHE A 804 26.36 18.63 -15.00
N GLU A 805 26.70 19.62 -14.16
CA GLU A 805 26.57 21.05 -14.45
C GLU A 805 27.95 21.67 -14.77
N SER A 806 28.19 22.10 -16.02
CA SER A 806 29.37 22.93 -16.31
C SER A 806 29.14 23.90 -17.46
N TRP A 807 28.48 25.01 -17.15
CA TRP A 807 29.10 26.32 -17.32
C TRP A 807 28.75 27.17 -16.07
N ARG A 808 29.63 27.16 -15.07
CA ARG A 808 29.50 27.91 -13.80
C ARG A 808 28.38 27.48 -12.84
N PHE A 809 28.62 26.44 -12.04
CA PHE A 809 28.22 26.47 -10.64
C PHE A 809 29.43 26.69 -9.71
N GLY A 810 29.74 27.98 -9.52
CA GLY A 810 30.17 28.54 -8.23
C GLY A 810 31.36 27.97 -7.46
N MET A 811 32.60 28.25 -7.88
CA MET A 811 33.73 28.41 -6.93
C MET A 811 33.97 29.86 -6.47
N LEU A 812 33.17 30.84 -6.92
CA LEU A 812 33.38 32.28 -6.62
C LEU A 812 32.13 33.05 -6.13
N GLY A 813 31.13 32.38 -5.56
CA GLY A 813 30.08 33.05 -4.78
C GLY A 813 29.26 34.14 -5.51
N LYS A 814 29.17 34.08 -6.85
CA LYS A 814 28.27 34.94 -7.63
C LYS A 814 27.31 34.06 -8.42
N SER A 815 26.03 34.13 -8.06
CA SER A 815 24.92 33.67 -8.88
C SER A 815 24.92 34.45 -10.20
N TYR A 816 25.08 33.76 -11.32
CA TYR A 816 24.51 34.29 -12.56
C TYR A 816 23.02 33.99 -12.48
N ASP A 817 22.23 35.05 -12.32
CA ASP A 817 20.78 35.02 -12.30
C ASP A 817 20.28 34.35 -13.59
N GLY A 818 19.29 33.48 -13.45
CA GLY A 818 18.68 32.77 -14.58
C GLY A 818 18.20 33.75 -15.66
N GLY A 819 18.77 33.61 -16.85
CA GLY A 819 18.24 34.21 -18.07
C GLY A 819 16.96 33.48 -18.48
N THR A 820 15.93 34.26 -18.83
CA THR A 820 14.69 33.77 -19.42
C THR A 820 14.96 32.92 -20.67
N ALA A 821 14.10 31.94 -20.94
CA ALA A 821 14.20 30.87 -21.96
C ALA A 821 14.51 31.25 -23.44
N ASP A 822 14.89 32.50 -23.73
CA ASP A 822 15.09 33.06 -25.08
C ASP A 822 16.49 33.67 -25.30
N ASP A 823 17.45 33.53 -24.37
CA ASP A 823 18.79 34.12 -24.52
C ASP A 823 19.87 33.22 -25.14
N GLY A 824 19.52 32.00 -25.57
CA GLY A 824 20.48 31.10 -26.21
C GLY A 824 21.60 30.63 -25.27
N TYR A 825 21.35 30.62 -23.95
CA TYR A 825 22.33 30.21 -22.93
C TYR A 825 21.70 29.42 -21.75
N GLY A 826 20.48 28.89 -21.89
CA GLY A 826 19.70 28.26 -20.81
C GLY A 826 19.98 26.76 -20.55
N TRP A 827 20.10 26.39 -19.28
CA TRP A 827 20.40 25.04 -18.75
C TRP A 827 19.14 24.27 -18.33
N HIS A 828 19.16 22.95 -18.51
CA HIS A 828 18.19 22.01 -17.92
C HIS A 828 18.93 20.93 -17.12
N GLN A 829 18.32 20.42 -16.04
CA GLN A 829 18.76 19.16 -15.42
C GLN A 829 18.55 18.03 -16.45
N GLY A 830 19.63 17.32 -16.82
CA GLY A 830 19.67 16.41 -17.97
C GLY A 830 20.51 16.96 -19.14
N PHE A 831 21.41 16.13 -19.70
CA PHE A 831 22.18 16.44 -20.92
C PHE A 831 21.26 16.50 -22.15
N TYR A 832 20.51 17.58 -22.39
CA TYR A 832 19.55 17.65 -23.48
C TYR A 832 20.02 18.53 -24.66
N GLN A 833 20.21 17.95 -25.84
CA GLN A 833 20.32 18.68 -27.12
C GLN A 833 18.95 18.63 -27.80
N GLY A 834 18.33 19.78 -28.08
CA GLY A 834 16.96 19.86 -28.61
C GLY A 834 16.88 20.31 -30.08
N SER A 835 15.84 19.85 -30.79
CA SER A 835 15.56 20.14 -32.21
C SER A 835 15.22 21.60 -32.56
N ASN A 836 15.31 22.53 -31.59
CA ASN A 836 15.01 23.96 -31.78
C ASN A 836 16.27 24.85 -31.66
N TYR A 837 17.46 24.26 -31.50
CA TYR A 837 18.72 25.00 -31.40
C TYR A 837 19.32 25.17 -32.80
N TYR A 838 18.95 26.26 -33.49
CA TYR A 838 19.55 26.60 -34.78
C TYR A 838 21.01 27.04 -34.58
N PRO A 839 21.96 26.58 -35.42
CA PRO A 839 23.27 27.22 -35.45
C PRO A 839 23.12 28.69 -35.86
N HIS A 840 23.93 29.57 -35.31
CA HIS A 840 23.95 30.98 -35.69
C HIS A 840 24.34 31.10 -37.17
N LEU A 841 23.34 31.18 -38.05
CA LEU A 841 23.52 31.53 -39.45
C LEU A 841 23.82 33.03 -39.51
N ASP A 842 24.82 33.42 -40.28
CA ASP A 842 25.04 34.83 -40.58
C ASP A 842 23.93 35.39 -41.48
N GLU A 843 23.98 36.69 -41.78
CA GLU A 843 22.94 37.38 -42.56
C GLU A 843 22.77 36.81 -43.99
N ASP A 844 23.75 36.03 -44.48
CA ASP A 844 23.75 35.39 -45.79
C ASP A 844 23.23 33.93 -45.74
N GLY A 845 22.94 33.41 -44.54
CA GLY A 845 22.41 32.06 -44.33
C GLY A 845 23.48 30.97 -44.26
N ASP A 846 24.75 31.35 -44.13
CA ASP A 846 25.87 30.43 -43.93
C ASP A 846 26.20 30.30 -42.43
N LEU A 847 26.84 29.20 -42.01
CA LEU A 847 27.26 28.99 -40.63
C LEU A 847 28.28 30.06 -40.22
N SER A 848 27.98 30.89 -39.22
CA SER A 848 28.91 31.94 -38.77
C SER A 848 30.20 31.32 -38.21
N ALA A 849 31.33 32.02 -38.37
CA ALA A 849 32.63 31.56 -37.86
C ALA A 849 32.70 31.46 -36.32
N ASP A 850 31.70 31.98 -35.60
CA ASP A 850 31.59 31.90 -34.13
C ASP A 850 30.68 30.74 -33.68
N SER A 851 30.14 29.93 -34.61
CA SER A 851 29.21 28.82 -34.33
C SER A 851 29.86 27.61 -33.65
N TRP A 852 31.19 27.52 -33.62
CA TRP A 852 31.91 26.33 -33.17
C TRP A 852 31.75 26.03 -31.67
N GLY A 853 31.31 27.01 -30.87
CA GLY A 853 31.15 26.86 -29.42
C GLY A 853 29.75 26.45 -28.94
N ALA A 854 28.73 26.45 -29.80
CA ALA A 854 27.32 26.44 -29.38
C ALA A 854 26.63 25.06 -29.46
N SER A 855 27.36 23.97 -29.66
CA SER A 855 26.77 22.69 -30.09
C SER A 855 26.97 21.50 -29.12
N HIS A 856 27.58 21.67 -27.95
CA HIS A 856 27.77 20.58 -26.99
C HIS A 856 26.47 20.23 -26.23
N VAL A 857 26.18 18.94 -26.07
CA VAL A 857 25.04 18.48 -25.24
C VAL A 857 25.34 18.66 -23.75
N GLY A 858 26.62 18.67 -23.39
CA GLY A 858 27.17 19.11 -22.12
C GLY A 858 28.57 18.53 -21.85
N PHE A 859 29.18 18.96 -20.75
CA PHE A 859 30.56 18.62 -20.37
C PHE A 859 30.58 17.74 -19.12
N CYS A 860 31.21 16.57 -19.22
CA CYS A 860 31.49 15.68 -18.10
C CYS A 860 32.93 15.91 -17.64
N TRP A 861 33.14 16.36 -16.41
CA TRP A 861 34.48 16.46 -15.84
C TRP A 861 34.82 15.21 -15.04
N PHE A 862 36.04 14.72 -15.21
CA PHE A 862 36.60 13.60 -14.47
C PHE A 862 37.89 14.12 -13.83
N GLY A 863 37.81 14.52 -12.56
CA GLY A 863 38.98 15.11 -11.92
C GLY A 863 38.86 15.50 -10.44
N ASP A 864 40.02 15.83 -9.87
CA ASP A 864 40.22 16.10 -8.45
C ASP A 864 39.70 17.50 -8.04
N ASN A 865 38.42 17.60 -7.70
CA ASN A 865 37.85 18.86 -7.16
C ASN A 865 38.18 19.11 -5.68
N TYR A 866 38.80 18.16 -4.96
CA TYR A 866 39.13 18.30 -3.52
C TYR A 866 40.45 17.63 -3.14
N SER A 867 41.29 18.34 -2.36
CA SER A 867 42.53 17.80 -1.80
C SER A 867 42.24 16.75 -0.72
N GLY A 868 42.52 15.46 -0.99
CA GLY A 868 42.38 14.35 -0.05
C GLY A 868 43.05 13.06 -0.55
N SER A 869 43.20 12.06 0.32
CA SER A 869 44.00 10.83 0.09
C SER A 869 43.38 9.79 -0.88
N ASN A 870 42.26 10.12 -1.53
CA ASN A 870 41.55 9.28 -2.50
C ASN A 870 41.35 10.04 -3.83
N SER A 871 42.35 10.82 -4.23
CA SER A 871 42.29 11.60 -5.47
C SER A 871 42.39 10.64 -6.68
N PHE A 872 41.69 10.94 -7.77
CA PHE A 872 41.66 10.13 -8.98
C PHE A 872 43.07 9.91 -9.56
N SER A 873 43.92 10.94 -9.50
CA SER A 873 45.35 10.81 -9.76
C SER A 873 46.03 9.77 -8.89
N SER A 874 45.77 9.75 -7.59
CA SER A 874 46.42 8.82 -6.66
C SER A 874 46.01 7.36 -6.87
N LEU A 875 44.83 7.11 -7.44
CA LEU A 875 44.37 5.76 -7.78
C LEU A 875 45.04 5.22 -9.04
N LEU A 876 45.41 6.11 -9.97
CA LEU A 876 46.11 5.77 -11.20
C LEU A 876 47.64 5.85 -11.06
N ASP A 877 48.16 6.61 -10.09
CA ASP A 877 49.60 6.88 -9.95
C ASP A 877 50.43 5.59 -9.84
N GLY A 878 51.44 5.49 -10.71
CA GLY A 878 52.35 4.34 -10.76
C GLY A 878 51.76 3.01 -11.26
N ARG A 879 50.53 3.02 -11.79
CA ARG A 879 49.88 1.84 -12.39
C ARG A 879 49.89 1.91 -13.91
N ASP A 880 49.95 0.77 -14.57
CA ASP A 880 49.92 0.71 -16.03
C ASP A 880 48.46 0.72 -16.51
N ILE A 881 48.05 1.73 -17.27
CA ILE A 881 46.69 1.75 -17.83
C ILE A 881 46.61 0.68 -18.93
N VAL A 882 45.59 -0.16 -18.87
CA VAL A 882 45.34 -1.23 -19.85
C VAL A 882 44.24 -0.81 -20.81
N GLU A 883 43.17 -0.21 -20.29
CA GLU A 883 42.00 0.17 -21.08
C GLU A 883 41.23 1.32 -20.43
N VAL A 884 40.55 2.13 -21.25
CA VAL A 884 39.70 3.23 -20.79
C VAL A 884 38.38 3.17 -21.55
N ARG A 885 37.25 3.30 -20.84
CA ARG A 885 35.92 3.25 -21.43
C ARG A 885 35.01 4.31 -20.85
N LEU A 886 34.09 4.79 -21.68
CA LEU A 886 32.98 5.64 -21.27
C LEU A 886 31.69 4.84 -21.33
N ARG A 887 31.04 4.67 -20.19
CA ARG A 887 29.72 4.06 -20.08
C ARG A 887 28.66 5.13 -19.94
N VAL A 888 27.62 5.06 -20.78
CA VAL A 888 26.57 6.08 -20.89
C VAL A 888 25.21 5.39 -21.03
N ARG A 889 24.15 5.97 -20.45
CA ARG A 889 22.77 5.54 -20.66
C ARG A 889 21.92 6.63 -21.31
N ARG A 890 21.22 6.30 -22.40
CA ARG A 890 20.26 7.22 -23.03
C ARG A 890 18.98 7.32 -22.20
N ASN A 891 18.46 8.52 -21.96
CA ASN A 891 17.13 8.67 -21.38
C ASN A 891 16.07 8.27 -22.41
N SER A 892 15.03 7.55 -21.97
CA SER A 892 13.89 7.08 -22.78
C SER A 892 12.89 8.18 -23.17
N ARG A 893 13.09 9.43 -22.72
CA ARG A 893 12.17 10.55 -22.96
C ARG A 893 12.72 11.48 -24.06
N HIS A 894 11.87 11.82 -25.02
CA HIS A 894 12.06 12.81 -26.10
C HIS A 894 12.99 12.43 -27.28
N GLY A 895 12.42 12.42 -28.51
CA GLY A 895 13.09 12.25 -29.82
C GLY A 895 12.58 11.05 -30.65
N ARG A 896 13.12 10.81 -31.86
CA ARG A 896 12.75 9.66 -32.73
C ARG A 896 13.56 8.43 -32.37
N ASP A 897 12.91 7.26 -32.33
CA ASP A 897 13.47 5.95 -31.97
C ASP A 897 14.43 5.40 -33.03
N ILE A 898 15.57 6.08 -33.18
CA ILE A 898 16.64 5.73 -34.11
C ILE A 898 17.95 5.67 -33.29
N PRO A 899 18.79 4.64 -33.49
CA PRO A 899 20.12 4.57 -32.86
C PRO A 899 20.95 5.81 -33.21
N ASN A 900 21.52 6.47 -32.20
CA ASN A 900 22.33 7.68 -32.38
C ASN A 900 23.82 7.36 -32.26
N GLU A 901 24.64 7.94 -33.13
CA GLU A 901 26.10 7.88 -33.02
C GLU A 901 26.60 8.81 -31.92
N LEU A 902 27.27 8.27 -30.90
CA LEU A 902 27.91 9.01 -29.84
C LEU A 902 29.27 9.54 -30.31
N LYS A 903 29.44 10.86 -30.32
CA LYS A 903 30.73 11.52 -30.54
C LYS A 903 31.24 12.14 -29.24
N VAL A 904 32.54 12.01 -28.99
CA VAL A 904 33.19 12.55 -27.77
C VAL A 904 34.37 13.47 -28.12
N TRP A 905 34.52 14.54 -27.36
CA TRP A 905 35.62 15.50 -27.43
C TRP A 905 36.32 15.58 -26.08
N THR A 906 37.64 15.73 -26.05
CA THR A 906 38.38 16.03 -24.82
C THR A 906 38.55 17.53 -24.62
N HIS A 907 38.40 17.96 -23.37
CA HIS A 907 38.52 19.35 -22.96
C HIS A 907 39.45 19.50 -21.76
N GLN A 908 40.14 20.65 -21.69
CA GLN A 908 41.05 20.97 -20.60
C GLN A 908 40.57 22.14 -19.73
N TYR A 909 40.64 22.02 -18.41
CA TYR A 909 40.40 23.14 -17.48
C TYR A 909 41.66 24.01 -17.32
N SER A 910 41.55 25.34 -17.54
CA SER A 910 42.62 26.32 -17.28
C SER A 910 42.23 27.30 -16.14
N PRO A 911 42.86 27.23 -14.96
CA PRO A 911 42.51 28.10 -13.83
C PRO A 911 42.94 29.57 -13.98
N THR A 912 43.72 29.94 -15.00
CA THR A 912 44.45 31.22 -15.05
C THR A 912 43.93 32.24 -16.07
N ARG A 913 42.97 31.90 -16.95
CA ARG A 913 42.39 32.85 -17.91
C ARG A 913 41.12 33.51 -17.35
N ASN A 914 41.23 34.79 -17.03
CA ASN A 914 40.16 35.63 -16.47
C ASN A 914 39.26 36.33 -17.51
N GLU A 915 39.25 35.90 -18.78
CA GLU A 915 38.28 36.38 -19.79
C GLU A 915 37.91 35.26 -20.79
N PRO A 916 36.67 35.24 -21.32
CA PRO A 916 36.18 34.23 -22.25
C PRO A 916 36.77 34.48 -23.64
N GLY A 917 37.86 33.80 -23.95
CA GLY A 917 38.49 33.80 -25.26
C GLY A 917 39.07 32.43 -25.55
N ASP A 918 38.41 31.73 -26.47
CA ASP A 918 38.79 30.48 -27.15
C ASP A 918 39.18 29.32 -26.23
N TRP A 919 38.14 28.59 -25.80
CA TRP A 919 38.25 27.21 -25.31
C TRP A 919 38.40 26.28 -26.53
N ASP A 920 39.59 26.31 -27.13
CA ASP A 920 39.95 25.48 -28.28
C ASP A 920 40.06 24.01 -27.82
N PRO A 921 39.36 23.03 -28.44
CA PRO A 921 39.72 21.63 -28.28
C PRO A 921 41.21 21.49 -28.53
N THR A 922 41.93 20.85 -27.62
CA THR A 922 43.39 20.93 -27.54
C THR A 922 44.06 20.80 -28.92
N THR A 923 44.68 21.87 -29.42
CA THR A 923 45.68 21.76 -30.49
C THR A 923 46.99 21.12 -29.98
N ASP A 924 47.04 20.75 -28.69
CA ASP A 924 48.15 20.08 -28.04
C ASP A 924 48.09 18.55 -28.24
N SER A 925 49.11 18.05 -28.92
CA SER A 925 49.18 16.78 -29.67
C SER A 925 49.18 15.46 -28.86
N ALA A 926 48.63 15.41 -27.65
CA ALA A 926 48.76 14.23 -26.77
C ALA A 926 47.52 13.32 -26.68
N VAL A 927 46.31 13.80 -27.01
CA VAL A 927 45.10 12.96 -27.05
C VAL A 927 44.26 13.35 -28.27
N ASP A 928 44.29 12.54 -29.33
CA ASP A 928 43.60 12.83 -30.59
C ASP A 928 42.11 12.47 -30.49
N LEU A 929 41.36 13.24 -29.69
CA LEU A 929 39.89 13.23 -29.57
C LEU A 929 39.28 14.58 -29.95
N THR A 930 40.06 15.46 -30.57
CA THR A 930 39.78 16.89 -30.76
C THR A 930 38.82 17.18 -31.92
N ASN A 931 38.36 16.13 -32.62
CA ASN A 931 37.60 16.26 -33.87
C ASN A 931 36.30 15.43 -33.91
N GLY A 932 35.72 15.08 -32.76
CA GLY A 932 34.41 14.39 -32.72
C GLY A 932 34.46 12.92 -33.06
N THR A 933 35.35 12.21 -32.39
CA THR A 933 35.51 10.76 -32.55
C THR A 933 34.21 10.04 -32.25
N VAL A 934 33.68 9.31 -33.23
CA VAL A 934 32.55 8.40 -33.06
C VAL A 934 33.03 7.21 -32.23
N VAL A 935 32.44 7.00 -31.06
CA VAL A 935 32.80 5.90 -30.17
C VAL A 935 31.83 4.72 -30.25
N GLY A 936 30.63 4.94 -30.82
CA GLY A 936 29.65 3.89 -31.12
C GLY A 936 28.22 4.43 -31.15
N SER A 937 27.23 3.57 -31.42
CA SER A 937 25.82 3.96 -31.43
C SER A 937 25.00 3.27 -30.33
N TYR A 938 23.87 3.90 -29.95
CA TYR A 938 22.98 3.39 -28.89
C TYR A 938 21.52 3.88 -29.00
N GLU A 939 20.59 3.05 -28.51
CA GLU A 939 19.12 3.18 -28.58
C GLU A 939 18.50 3.81 -27.31
N TYR A 940 17.19 4.08 -27.34
CA TYR A 940 16.48 4.63 -26.19
C TYR A 940 16.50 3.68 -24.99
N GLY A 941 16.92 4.22 -23.83
CA GLY A 941 17.03 3.44 -22.60
C GLY A 941 18.23 2.49 -22.56
N GLU A 942 18.97 2.32 -23.67
CA GLU A 942 20.17 1.49 -23.75
C GLU A 942 21.29 2.12 -22.92
N GLU A 943 21.95 1.29 -22.13
CA GLU A 943 23.20 1.61 -21.45
C GLU A 943 24.34 0.85 -22.11
N LYS A 944 25.39 1.57 -22.50
CA LYS A 944 26.47 1.01 -23.30
C LYS A 944 27.82 1.58 -22.88
N SER A 945 28.84 0.72 -22.90
CA SER A 945 30.24 1.12 -22.74
C SER A 945 30.89 1.30 -24.10
N PHE A 946 31.65 2.38 -24.24
CA PHE A 946 32.36 2.75 -25.45
C PHE A 946 33.84 2.86 -25.13
N ASP A 947 34.69 2.21 -25.91
CA ASP A 947 36.14 2.28 -25.70
C ASP A 947 36.64 3.68 -26.04
N LEU A 948 37.44 4.25 -25.13
CA LEU A 948 38.15 5.50 -25.35
C LEU A 948 39.61 5.20 -25.72
N PRO A 949 40.28 6.11 -26.45
CA PRO A 949 41.71 5.98 -26.72
C PRO A 949 42.50 5.83 -25.44
N HIS A 950 43.43 4.89 -25.44
CA HIS A 950 44.34 4.61 -24.33
C HIS A 950 45.08 5.87 -23.83
N ALA A 951 45.48 6.76 -24.75
CA ALA A 951 46.10 8.04 -24.46
C ALA A 951 45.26 8.98 -23.56
N PHE A 952 43.94 8.82 -23.53
CA PHE A 952 43.08 9.58 -22.60
C PHE A 952 43.33 9.13 -21.15
N GLY A 953 43.56 7.84 -20.93
CA GLY A 953 43.98 7.31 -19.63
C GLY A 953 45.32 7.87 -19.18
N ASP A 954 46.32 7.85 -20.07
CA ASP A 954 47.64 8.43 -19.79
C ASP A 954 47.52 9.92 -19.43
N TYR A 955 46.65 10.64 -20.13
CA TYR A 955 46.37 12.05 -19.84
C TYR A 955 45.74 12.25 -18.47
N LEU A 956 44.75 11.45 -18.10
CA LEU A 956 44.08 11.46 -16.80
C LEU A 956 45.05 11.20 -15.64
N GLN A 957 45.98 10.25 -15.83
CA GLN A 957 47.04 9.95 -14.86
C GLN A 957 47.98 11.14 -14.64
N ASN A 958 48.28 11.90 -15.70
CA ASN A 958 49.24 13.00 -15.67
C ASN A 958 48.61 14.40 -15.40
N ASN A 959 47.32 14.60 -15.67
CA ASN A 959 46.63 15.89 -15.62
C ASN A 959 45.23 15.81 -14.95
N PRO A 960 45.15 15.37 -13.68
CA PRO A 960 43.92 14.92 -13.02
C PRO A 960 42.92 16.03 -12.68
N THR A 961 43.33 17.30 -12.64
CA THR A 961 42.46 18.43 -12.27
C THR A 961 41.79 19.09 -13.47
N SER A 962 42.02 18.56 -14.67
CA SER A 962 41.77 19.32 -15.88
C SER A 962 41.33 18.48 -17.06
N ALA A 963 40.83 17.26 -16.87
CA ALA A 963 40.34 16.43 -17.98
C ALA A 963 38.80 16.37 -18.01
N GLY A 964 38.20 16.79 -19.12
CA GLY A 964 36.77 16.69 -19.37
C GLY A 964 36.46 15.98 -20.68
N ILE A 965 35.32 15.31 -20.75
CA ILE A 965 34.74 14.79 -21.99
C ILE A 965 33.47 15.57 -22.28
N ALA A 966 33.39 16.18 -23.46
CA ALA A 966 32.14 16.70 -23.98
C ALA A 966 31.50 15.69 -24.91
N ILE A 967 30.18 15.53 -24.79
CA ILE A 967 29.39 14.63 -25.62
C ILE A 967 28.65 15.45 -26.67
N PHE A 968 28.61 14.93 -27.91
CA PHE A 968 28.07 15.63 -29.06
C PHE A 968 27.29 14.72 -30.02
N HIS A 969 26.32 15.30 -30.73
CA HIS A 969 25.62 14.71 -31.86
C HIS A 969 25.49 15.70 -33.03
N GLU A 970 25.83 15.26 -34.26
CA GLU A 970 25.87 16.11 -35.45
C GLU A 970 24.49 16.45 -36.05
N ASP A 971 23.48 15.60 -35.82
CA ASP A 971 22.13 15.86 -36.31
C ASP A 971 21.35 16.71 -35.30
N TYR A 972 21.38 18.03 -35.52
CA TYR A 972 20.69 19.05 -34.73
C TYR A 972 19.16 18.95 -34.77
N THR A 973 18.59 18.09 -35.62
CA THR A 973 17.14 17.89 -35.70
C THR A 973 16.62 16.84 -34.71
N GLN A 974 17.52 16.13 -34.03
CA GLN A 974 17.18 15.05 -33.13
C GLN A 974 17.46 15.40 -31.68
N SER A 975 16.50 15.10 -30.81
CA SER A 975 16.68 15.25 -29.37
C SER A 975 17.60 14.15 -28.82
N PHE A 976 18.62 14.55 -28.08
CA PHE A 976 19.57 13.65 -27.43
C PHE A 976 19.58 13.94 -25.93
N GLU A 977 19.32 12.93 -25.11
CA GLU A 977 19.30 13.05 -23.65
C GLU A 977 20.06 11.89 -22.97
N VAL A 978 21.06 12.20 -22.17
CA VAL A 978 21.75 11.21 -21.30
C VAL A 978 21.12 11.25 -19.91
N LYS A 979 20.85 10.08 -19.34
CA LYS A 979 20.23 9.98 -18.01
C LYS A 979 21.22 10.51 -16.95
N ASP A 980 20.73 11.36 -16.06
CA ASP A 980 21.52 11.93 -14.96
C ASP A 980 22.22 10.82 -14.15
N TYR A 981 23.45 11.09 -13.72
CA TYR A 981 24.28 10.21 -12.87
C TYR A 981 24.62 8.83 -13.46
N THR A 982 24.46 8.66 -14.79
CA THR A 982 24.79 7.39 -15.48
C THR A 982 26.11 7.41 -16.26
N VAL A 983 26.72 8.58 -16.47
CA VAL A 983 28.01 8.68 -17.18
C VAL A 983 29.14 8.22 -16.25
N THR A 984 29.76 7.10 -16.62
CA THR A 984 30.84 6.48 -15.85
C THR A 984 32.07 6.27 -16.73
N LEU A 985 33.23 6.75 -16.30
CA LEU A 985 34.53 6.41 -16.85
C LEU A 985 35.06 5.14 -16.17
N GLU A 986 35.35 4.13 -16.95
CA GLU A 986 35.89 2.84 -16.51
C GLU A 986 37.36 2.76 -16.97
N VAL A 987 38.31 2.72 -16.05
CA VAL A 987 39.75 2.58 -16.33
C VAL A 987 40.24 1.26 -15.77
N ILE A 988 40.84 0.42 -16.60
CA ILE A 988 41.46 -0.83 -16.19
C ILE A 988 42.96 -0.57 -16.03
N VAL A 989 43.53 -0.89 -14.86
CA VAL A 989 44.94 -0.62 -14.53
C VAL A 989 45.66 -1.86 -13.98
N ALA A 990 46.86 -2.15 -14.45
CA ALA A 990 47.69 -3.30 -14.06
C ALA A 990 48.85 -2.95 -13.10
#